data_AF-A0AA93AK58-F1
#
_entry.id   AF-A0AA93AK58-F1
#
_cell.length_a   1.000
_cell.length_b   1.000
_cell.length_c   1.000
_cell.angle_alpha   90.00
_cell.angle_beta   90.00
_cell.angle_gamma   90.00
#
_symmetry.space_group_name_H-M   'P 1'
#
loop_
_entity.id
_entity.type
_entity.pdbx_description
1 polymer ?
#
loop_
_entity_poly.entity_id
_entity_poly.type
_entity_poly.pdbx_seq_one_letter_code
_entity_poly.pdbx_strand_id
1 'polypeptide(L)'
;MSQDKSSALAASGDAAKRNFTTDNKISGGCTTCGCEILVYYHYDSGDPIPNAPFQLTDSRDHKIEGKTDDNGMFFIHDMGCGTFELLMGEGSDTFDPQETVQNNPVFQSNPEYMALSGEYFSLFIILREKGFLEYNAVQNAVVSKLSFWESVPDEYKPALKRFQKLEMIIRRDNGPLKQEIRRIQHRLSAEVASKAASIDDAVLLFCEVILGCIPVVGQAMDVYFLGEWCWDSYKKPELMEDTMHRIDGVLCVIGFVPGAGDALKISGNAITKAMRKFKGNKTQDIQEATRTIRSLSNGDVVKWLTAIRGDIRKYAQDGKALLITMKQALNLLVTGASGGRSWIVTLMADTFQLLVNVLGLLIELFDSVVGLIEAEFAAFIPKIMTQIIASSLPKGSCDLSAMAMDVQKGESGDYRTDEEIDEHTKRASASDGSLGIMATVLAATMALGRGGGHNKGKLGVSETGAAGGKSNSTGSTHASQTSHTSSEQPHSTSSETPQSAKPKSEASSDKKPPQKPDEVKSKDEATPKDDKETIELPKGTQPITPGAAHPSKSGDDGAAQKKARDQNDGTEADSNNGEQKGDPVDMATGAVVEQRTDIQVSSPLSLSLQRYYRSTGKRHPGLLGTLWRTNWDISLTLDNGVATLTDGEFNQAFFALPNEGEISRSSSNPQWRLTRQQGELVLQHVGGLRYRFEYALGLQLCLTSIDDAAGNRVTFEWVLGELRWVALSDGRLIHVISEHQKITTLTLCTPQRQPLKTLASYTYDDLGHLLSVRADEGRNFDYRYSPEGWLLRWSDLGSTWVEHDYDKKGRAIRDRTSEGYWPGHFEYDDDTLTSHYHSGFGGVFSYVRDERNNILLKRTPDGGETQLEWADNQLVAETDPLGGRTAYQRNDWGLVTEVTLPDGATHHYAYDDNGQLLAYIDPLGSE
;
A
#
# COMPACT_ATOMS: atom_id res chain seq x y z
N MET A 1 -17.38 -21.75 1.19
CA MET A 1 -15.93 -21.55 1.01
C MET A 1 -15.60 -20.75 -0.25
N SER A 2 -14.38 -20.22 -0.35
CA SER A 2 -13.78 -19.56 -1.53
C SER A 2 -13.47 -20.55 -2.66
N GLN A 3 -13.02 -20.06 -3.83
CA GLN A 3 -12.65 -20.92 -4.97
C GLN A 3 -11.20 -21.44 -4.88
N ASP A 4 -10.41 -20.86 -3.97
CA ASP A 4 -8.96 -20.98 -3.83
C ASP A 4 -8.52 -22.26 -3.10
N LYS A 5 -9.35 -23.31 -3.14
CA LYS A 5 -9.10 -24.63 -2.53
C LYS A 5 -7.92 -25.33 -3.21
N SER A 6 -6.70 -25.04 -2.77
CA SER A 6 -5.51 -25.78 -3.22
C SER A 6 -5.47 -27.19 -2.58
N SER A 7 -5.56 -28.23 -3.41
CA SER A 7 -5.47 -29.64 -2.98
C SER A 7 -4.08 -30.20 -3.28
N ALA A 8 -3.12 -29.92 -2.40
CA ALA A 8 -1.73 -30.37 -2.56
C ALA A 8 -1.54 -31.83 -2.09
N LEU A 9 -1.61 -32.79 -3.03
CA LEU A 9 -1.20 -34.18 -2.79
C LEU A 9 0.33 -34.26 -2.59
N ALA A 10 0.77 -34.18 -1.34
CA ALA A 10 2.16 -34.41 -0.97
C ALA A 10 2.51 -35.91 -1.06
N ALA A 11 3.68 -36.22 -1.62
CA ALA A 11 4.24 -37.57 -1.49
C ALA A 11 4.53 -37.87 -0.01
N SER A 12 4.41 -39.14 0.42
CA SER A 12 4.51 -39.54 1.82
C SER A 12 5.82 -39.09 2.49
N GLY A 13 6.92 -39.03 1.75
CA GLY A 13 8.22 -38.54 2.22
C GLY A 13 8.31 -37.03 2.46
N ASP A 14 7.40 -36.23 1.88
CA ASP A 14 7.29 -34.78 2.15
C ASP A 14 6.23 -34.47 3.20
N ALA A 15 5.15 -35.27 3.26
CA ALA A 15 4.22 -35.25 4.39
C ALA A 15 4.94 -35.59 5.72
N ALA A 16 5.82 -36.60 5.72
CA ALA A 16 6.61 -36.99 6.88
C ALA A 16 7.53 -35.88 7.41
N LYS A 17 8.02 -34.97 6.56
CA LYS A 17 8.85 -33.81 6.97
C LYS A 17 8.06 -32.74 7.72
N ARG A 18 6.73 -32.73 7.59
CA ARG A 18 5.83 -31.73 8.21
C ARG A 18 5.41 -32.10 9.64
N ASN A 19 5.81 -33.27 10.15
CA ASN A 19 5.53 -33.74 11.53
C ASN A 19 4.05 -33.70 11.94
N PHE A 20 3.12 -33.87 11.00
CA PHE A 20 1.69 -33.91 11.30
C PHE A 20 1.32 -35.10 12.21
N THR A 21 0.59 -34.84 13.28
CA THR A 21 0.10 -35.86 14.23
C THR A 21 -1.32 -35.56 14.65
N THR A 22 -2.24 -36.52 14.46
CA THR A 22 -3.63 -36.45 14.93
C THR A 22 -4.01 -37.76 15.63
N ASP A 23 -4.81 -37.66 16.69
CA ASP A 23 -5.43 -38.80 17.37
C ASP A 23 -6.79 -39.19 16.76
N ASN A 24 -7.31 -38.37 15.83
CA ASN A 24 -8.56 -38.59 15.11
C ASN A 24 -8.37 -39.61 13.98
N LYS A 25 -8.26 -40.89 14.37
CA LYS A 25 -7.95 -42.02 13.50
C LYS A 25 -9.17 -42.90 13.28
N ILE A 26 -9.51 -43.11 12.01
CA ILE A 26 -10.74 -43.77 11.54
C ILE A 26 -10.36 -44.91 10.59
N SER A 27 -11.11 -46.03 10.57
CA SER A 27 -10.85 -47.15 9.67
C SER A 27 -11.84 -47.19 8.49
N GLY A 28 -11.31 -47.31 7.27
CA GLY A 28 -12.06 -47.54 6.03
C GLY A 28 -12.38 -49.02 5.74
N GLY A 29 -11.99 -49.95 6.61
CA GLY A 29 -12.43 -51.34 6.60
C GLY A 29 -11.86 -52.25 5.49
N CYS A 30 -10.93 -51.79 4.64
CA CYS A 30 -10.18 -52.64 3.71
C CYS A 30 -8.87 -53.16 4.34
N THR A 31 -8.98 -54.19 5.18
CA THR A 31 -7.85 -54.91 5.80
C THR A 31 -6.92 -55.62 4.79
N THR A 32 -7.29 -55.65 3.50
CA THR A 32 -6.46 -56.18 2.39
C THR A 32 -5.71 -55.07 1.64
N CYS A 33 -6.13 -53.81 1.79
CA CYS A 33 -5.60 -52.68 1.04
C CYS A 33 -4.47 -51.97 1.80
N GLY A 34 -4.67 -51.70 3.10
CA GLY A 34 -3.73 -50.94 3.93
C GLY A 34 -3.47 -49.51 3.43
N CYS A 35 -4.35 -48.92 2.62
CA CYS A 35 -4.19 -47.56 2.14
C CYS A 35 -4.54 -46.55 3.25
N GLU A 36 -3.77 -45.47 3.33
CA GLU A 36 -3.88 -44.44 4.36
C GLU A 36 -4.04 -43.06 3.72
N ILE A 37 -4.80 -42.18 4.36
CA ILE A 37 -4.88 -40.75 4.06
C ILE A 37 -4.77 -39.95 5.36
N LEU A 38 -3.96 -38.89 5.32
CA LEU A 38 -3.91 -37.86 6.35
C LEU A 38 -4.39 -36.56 5.72
N VAL A 39 -5.43 -35.97 6.28
CA VAL A 39 -5.97 -34.67 5.85
C VAL A 39 -5.67 -33.65 6.94
N TYR A 40 -5.16 -32.50 6.52
CA TYR A 40 -5.00 -31.30 7.33
C TYR A 40 -5.77 -30.18 6.62
N TYR A 41 -6.73 -29.60 7.34
CA TYR A 41 -7.71 -28.66 6.83
C TYR A 41 -7.54 -27.34 7.58
N HIS A 42 -7.07 -26.34 6.85
CA HIS A 42 -6.67 -25.05 7.38
C HIS A 42 -7.13 -23.93 6.43
N TYR A 43 -7.20 -22.71 6.93
CA TYR A 43 -7.36 -21.49 6.14
C TYR A 43 -6.04 -21.09 5.46
N ASP A 44 -6.09 -20.13 4.54
CA ASP A 44 -4.90 -19.66 3.82
C ASP A 44 -3.87 -18.93 4.72
N SER A 45 -4.29 -18.50 5.92
CA SER A 45 -3.40 -18.03 7.00
C SER A 45 -2.56 -19.14 7.66
N GLY A 46 -2.96 -20.42 7.49
CA GLY A 46 -2.45 -21.57 8.23
C GLY A 46 -3.25 -21.94 9.49
N ASP A 47 -4.28 -21.18 9.85
CA ASP A 47 -5.13 -21.50 11.01
C ASP A 47 -5.93 -22.79 10.78
N PRO A 48 -6.00 -23.72 11.75
CA PRO A 48 -6.77 -24.97 11.61
C PRO A 48 -8.28 -24.72 11.56
N ILE A 49 -9.03 -25.61 10.90
CA ILE A 49 -10.50 -25.58 10.86
C ILE A 49 -11.07 -26.69 11.77
N PRO A 50 -11.39 -26.42 13.04
CA PRO A 50 -11.76 -27.44 14.02
C PRO A 50 -13.22 -27.91 13.91
N ASN A 51 -13.46 -29.20 14.16
CA ASN A 51 -14.77 -29.87 14.14
C ASN A 51 -15.56 -29.78 12.82
N ALA A 52 -14.91 -29.42 11.71
CA ALA A 52 -15.55 -29.36 10.39
C ALA A 52 -16.00 -30.76 9.95
N PRO A 53 -17.29 -30.96 9.60
CA PRO A 53 -17.78 -32.26 9.19
C PRO A 53 -17.25 -32.65 7.81
N PHE A 54 -17.01 -33.94 7.59
CA PHE A 54 -16.59 -34.48 6.31
C PHE A 54 -17.32 -35.77 5.95
N GLN A 55 -17.40 -36.03 4.65
CA GLN A 55 -17.80 -37.33 4.08
C GLN A 55 -16.76 -37.71 3.02
N LEU A 56 -16.06 -38.83 3.22
CA LEU A 56 -15.21 -39.46 2.21
C LEU A 56 -15.95 -40.64 1.58
N THR A 57 -15.96 -40.74 0.26
CA THR A 57 -16.49 -41.90 -0.49
C THR A 57 -15.31 -42.61 -1.15
N ASP A 58 -15.04 -43.87 -0.82
CA ASP A 58 -13.89 -44.61 -1.38
C ASP A 58 -14.20 -45.28 -2.74
N SER A 59 -13.19 -45.94 -3.33
CA SER A 59 -13.28 -46.60 -4.64
C SER A 59 -14.27 -47.77 -4.73
N ARG A 60 -14.92 -48.15 -3.62
CA ARG A 60 -15.92 -49.21 -3.49
C ARG A 60 -17.30 -48.64 -3.16
N ASP A 61 -17.49 -47.33 -3.24
CA ASP A 61 -18.68 -46.57 -2.77
C ASP A 61 -18.91 -46.70 -1.25
N HIS A 62 -17.86 -47.00 -0.47
CA HIS A 62 -17.93 -46.98 0.99
C HIS A 62 -17.81 -45.55 1.51
N LYS A 63 -18.86 -45.07 2.19
CA LYS A 63 -18.90 -43.74 2.82
C LYS A 63 -18.37 -43.77 4.24
N ILE A 64 -17.47 -42.84 4.55
CA ILE A 64 -16.85 -42.64 5.86
C ILE A 64 -17.11 -41.20 6.26
N GLU A 65 -17.85 -41.00 7.34
CA GLU A 65 -18.25 -39.68 7.85
C GLU A 65 -17.55 -39.39 9.18
N GLY A 66 -17.25 -38.11 9.43
CA GLY A 66 -16.54 -37.69 10.62
C GLY A 66 -16.44 -36.16 10.75
N LYS A 67 -15.55 -35.71 11.62
CA LYS A 67 -15.18 -34.29 11.81
C LYS A 67 -13.66 -34.16 11.91
N THR A 68 -13.10 -32.99 11.63
CA THR A 68 -11.72 -32.66 11.98
C THR A 68 -11.52 -32.52 13.50
N ASP A 69 -10.30 -32.77 13.98
CA ASP A 69 -9.89 -32.45 15.35
C ASP A 69 -9.62 -30.94 15.54
N ASP A 70 -9.20 -30.54 16.75
CA ASP A 70 -8.89 -29.15 17.09
C ASP A 70 -7.72 -28.56 16.26
N ASN A 71 -6.91 -29.41 15.62
CA ASN A 71 -5.82 -29.01 14.70
C ASN A 71 -6.27 -29.06 13.23
N GLY A 72 -7.56 -29.20 12.95
CA GLY A 72 -8.08 -29.32 11.59
C GLY A 72 -7.73 -30.64 10.91
N MET A 73 -7.33 -31.68 11.65
CA MET A 73 -6.84 -32.94 11.09
C MET A 73 -7.81 -34.11 11.25
N PHE A 74 -7.71 -35.06 10.32
CA PHE A 74 -8.20 -36.43 10.48
C PHE A 74 -7.34 -37.41 9.68
N PHE A 75 -7.31 -38.67 10.11
CA PHE A 75 -6.55 -39.74 9.49
C PHE A 75 -7.44 -40.96 9.25
N ILE A 76 -7.46 -41.47 8.02
CA ILE A 76 -8.17 -42.72 7.69
C ILE A 76 -7.18 -43.78 7.25
N HIS A 77 -7.18 -44.92 7.94
CA HIS A 77 -6.42 -46.13 7.60
C HIS A 77 -7.32 -47.21 7.01
N ASP A 78 -6.74 -48.25 6.40
CA ASP A 78 -7.48 -49.34 5.73
C ASP A 78 -8.48 -48.86 4.67
N MET A 79 -8.18 -47.80 3.91
CA MET A 79 -9.06 -47.36 2.81
C MET A 79 -9.03 -48.31 1.61
N GLY A 80 -10.09 -48.31 0.79
CA GLY A 80 -10.11 -49.00 -0.50
C GLY A 80 -9.07 -48.45 -1.48
N CYS A 81 -8.36 -49.32 -2.19
CA CYS A 81 -7.41 -48.91 -3.23
C CYS A 81 -8.11 -48.21 -4.40
N GLY A 82 -7.75 -46.96 -4.72
CA GLY A 82 -8.22 -46.26 -5.92
C GLY A 82 -8.47 -44.77 -5.70
N THR A 83 -9.34 -44.20 -6.52
CA THR A 83 -9.87 -42.84 -6.35
C THR A 83 -10.85 -42.78 -5.19
N PHE A 84 -10.87 -41.65 -4.47
CA PHE A 84 -11.87 -41.31 -3.48
C PHE A 84 -12.42 -39.90 -3.76
N GLU A 85 -13.62 -39.61 -3.28
CA GLU A 85 -14.20 -38.27 -3.21
C GLU A 85 -14.19 -37.81 -1.75
N LEU A 86 -13.90 -36.52 -1.50
CA LEU A 86 -13.91 -35.95 -0.14
C LEU A 86 -14.71 -34.64 -0.13
N LEU A 87 -15.82 -34.65 0.60
CA LEU A 87 -16.63 -33.48 0.89
C LEU A 87 -16.27 -32.95 2.28
N MET A 88 -16.06 -31.63 2.38
CA MET A 88 -15.69 -30.93 3.63
C MET A 88 -16.65 -29.76 3.87
N GLY A 89 -17.19 -29.66 5.08
CA GLY A 89 -18.02 -28.55 5.56
C GLY A 89 -17.22 -27.37 6.12
N GLU A 90 -17.93 -26.45 6.79
CA GLU A 90 -17.33 -25.32 7.51
C GLU A 90 -17.14 -25.70 8.99
N GLY A 91 -16.17 -25.06 9.67
CA GLY A 91 -15.74 -25.42 11.03
C GLY A 91 -16.64 -24.92 12.15
N SER A 92 -16.21 -25.16 13.39
CA SER A 92 -16.90 -24.68 14.62
C SER A 92 -16.35 -23.33 15.12
N ASP A 93 -15.27 -22.86 14.53
CA ASP A 93 -14.51 -21.68 14.88
C ASP A 93 -15.27 -20.37 14.63
N THR A 94 -14.91 -19.35 15.43
CA THR A 94 -15.55 -18.04 15.43
C THR A 94 -14.50 -16.96 15.27
N PHE A 95 -14.73 -16.05 14.34
CA PHE A 95 -13.97 -14.82 14.22
C PHE A 95 -14.00 -14.00 15.50
N ASP A 96 -12.82 -13.59 15.95
CA ASP A 96 -12.60 -12.67 17.07
C ASP A 96 -11.84 -11.43 16.55
N PRO A 97 -12.45 -10.23 16.52
CA PRO A 97 -11.81 -9.04 15.98
C PRO A 97 -10.69 -8.56 16.90
N GLN A 98 -9.47 -8.39 16.37
CA GLN A 98 -8.33 -7.95 17.17
C GLN A 98 -8.53 -6.56 17.80
N GLU A 99 -8.02 -6.38 19.02
CA GLU A 99 -8.05 -5.10 19.74
C GLU A 99 -7.20 -4.04 19.01
N THR A 100 -7.87 -3.15 18.26
CA THR A 100 -7.23 -2.02 17.61
C THR A 100 -6.73 -0.99 18.62
N VAL A 101 -5.47 -0.55 18.49
CA VAL A 101 -4.87 0.47 19.37
C VAL A 101 -5.67 1.77 19.32
N GLN A 102 -6.22 2.19 20.47
CA GLN A 102 -7.04 3.41 20.55
C GLN A 102 -6.23 4.66 20.20
N ASN A 103 -6.66 5.35 19.16
CA ASN A 103 -6.17 6.68 18.80
C ASN A 103 -6.71 7.76 19.74
N ASN A 104 -5.86 8.74 20.05
CA ASN A 104 -6.10 10.03 20.70
C ASN A 104 -7.36 10.24 21.62
N PRO A 105 -7.38 9.68 22.85
CA PRO A 105 -8.47 9.91 23.80
C PRO A 105 -8.57 11.37 24.30
N VAL A 106 -7.51 12.17 24.15
CA VAL A 106 -7.49 13.60 24.54
C VAL A 106 -8.30 14.46 23.59
N PHE A 107 -8.27 14.17 22.28
CA PHE A 107 -9.09 14.88 21.30
C PHE A 107 -10.56 14.45 21.38
N GLN A 108 -10.86 13.15 21.44
CA GLN A 108 -12.22 12.63 21.63
C GLN A 108 -12.96 13.23 22.84
N SER A 109 -12.23 13.57 23.91
CA SER A 109 -12.79 14.19 25.11
C SER A 109 -12.82 15.74 25.09
N ASN A 110 -12.30 16.40 24.04
CA ASN A 110 -12.30 17.86 23.94
C ASN A 110 -12.46 18.38 22.48
N PRO A 111 -13.71 18.68 22.05
CA PRO A 111 -14.00 19.29 20.75
C PRO A 111 -13.34 20.65 20.46
N GLU A 112 -12.97 21.45 21.48
CA GLU A 112 -12.25 22.72 21.27
C GLU A 112 -10.81 22.46 20.81
N TYR A 113 -10.15 21.46 21.40
CA TYR A 113 -8.81 21.03 21.01
C TYR A 113 -8.80 20.43 19.59
N MET A 114 -9.87 19.75 19.19
CA MET A 114 -10.03 19.24 17.82
C MET A 114 -10.17 20.37 16.79
N ALA A 115 -11.05 21.34 17.05
CA ALA A 115 -11.22 22.51 16.18
C ALA A 115 -9.92 23.32 16.02
N LEU A 116 -9.16 23.52 17.11
CA LEU A 116 -7.86 24.20 17.09
C LEU A 116 -6.78 23.42 16.33
N SER A 117 -6.82 22.08 16.37
CA SER A 117 -5.82 21.23 15.72
C SER A 117 -6.08 21.10 14.23
N GLY A 118 -7.31 20.78 13.80
CA GLY A 118 -7.65 20.69 12.38
C GLY A 118 -7.46 22.00 11.64
N GLU A 119 -7.75 23.15 12.28
CA GLU A 119 -7.42 24.47 11.72
C GLU A 119 -5.91 24.67 11.56
N TYR A 120 -5.10 24.23 12.53
CA TYR A 120 -3.65 24.33 12.48
C TYR A 120 -3.03 23.47 11.37
N PHE A 121 -3.50 22.23 11.21
CA PHE A 121 -3.04 21.32 10.16
C PHE A 121 -3.46 21.78 8.76
N SER A 122 -4.72 22.17 8.58
CA SER A 122 -5.21 22.69 7.28
C SER A 122 -4.42 23.92 6.84
N LEU A 123 -4.20 24.88 7.75
CA LEU A 123 -3.38 26.06 7.47
C LEU A 123 -1.91 25.70 7.20
N PHE A 124 -1.35 24.69 7.88
CA PHE A 124 -0.01 24.20 7.58
C PHE A 124 0.09 23.61 6.17
N ILE A 125 -0.87 22.76 5.77
CA ILE A 125 -0.87 22.08 4.46
C ILE A 125 -0.99 23.13 3.34
N ILE A 126 -1.99 24.01 3.39
CA ILE A 126 -2.21 25.06 2.37
C ILE A 126 -1.00 25.99 2.26
N LEU A 127 -0.45 26.47 3.39
CA LEU A 127 0.71 27.37 3.38
C LEU A 127 2.03 26.66 2.99
N ARG A 128 2.14 25.34 3.17
CA ARG A 128 3.26 24.52 2.69
C ARG A 128 3.17 24.30 1.18
N GLU A 129 1.99 23.97 0.67
CA GLU A 129 1.74 23.72 -0.75
C GLU A 129 2.00 24.99 -1.58
N LYS A 130 1.54 26.16 -1.12
CA LYS A 130 1.88 27.47 -1.72
C LYS A 130 3.32 27.94 -1.39
N GLY A 131 4.17 27.08 -0.82
CA GLY A 131 5.60 27.29 -0.65
C GLY A 131 6.04 28.22 0.50
N PHE A 132 5.13 28.75 1.31
CA PHE A 132 5.46 29.71 2.37
C PHE A 132 6.05 29.07 3.63
N LEU A 133 5.68 27.81 3.91
CA LEU A 133 6.12 27.05 5.09
C LEU A 133 6.82 25.74 4.70
N GLU A 134 7.74 25.29 5.54
CA GLU A 134 8.32 23.94 5.49
C GLU A 134 8.42 23.33 6.90
N TYR A 135 8.46 22.00 6.98
CA TYR A 135 8.67 21.31 8.26
C TYR A 135 10.14 20.96 8.42
N ASN A 136 10.75 21.40 9.53
CA ASN A 136 12.14 21.14 9.85
C ASN A 136 12.22 20.01 10.89
N ALA A 137 12.54 18.79 10.42
CA ALA A 137 12.64 17.60 11.25
C ALA A 137 13.69 17.76 12.37
N VAL A 138 14.83 18.39 12.09
CA VAL A 138 15.93 18.62 13.03
C VAL A 138 15.50 19.49 14.23
N GLN A 139 14.61 20.46 14.01
CA GLN A 139 14.04 21.31 15.06
C GLN A 139 12.70 20.81 15.61
N ASN A 140 12.11 19.77 15.00
CA ASN A 140 10.76 19.27 15.28
C ASN A 140 9.73 20.43 15.29
N ALA A 141 9.79 21.27 14.26
CA ALA A 141 9.10 22.54 14.18
C ALA A 141 8.82 22.98 12.73
N VAL A 142 7.78 23.79 12.54
CA VAL A 142 7.49 24.45 11.26
C VAL A 142 8.33 25.73 11.14
N VAL A 143 8.90 25.96 9.95
CA VAL A 143 9.78 27.08 9.62
C VAL A 143 9.20 27.85 8.42
N SER A 144 9.38 29.17 8.41
CA SER A 144 9.03 30.02 7.26
C SER A 144 10.09 29.91 6.18
N LYS A 145 9.67 29.57 4.96
CA LYS A 145 10.56 29.44 3.79
C LYS A 145 10.84 30.78 3.09
N LEU A 146 9.97 31.78 3.34
CA LEU A 146 10.07 33.13 2.79
C LEU A 146 11.43 33.80 3.08
N SER A 147 12.09 34.24 2.02
CA SER A 147 13.25 35.13 2.07
C SER A 147 12.88 36.49 2.66
N PHE A 148 13.87 37.22 3.19
CA PHE A 148 13.67 38.57 3.75
C PHE A 148 13.04 39.59 2.77
N TRP A 149 13.08 39.32 1.46
CA TRP A 149 12.57 40.19 0.39
C TRP A 149 11.28 39.68 -0.26
N GLU A 150 10.78 38.50 0.10
CA GLU A 150 9.58 37.90 -0.50
C GLU A 150 8.31 38.35 0.23
N SER A 151 7.37 38.93 -0.51
CA SER A 151 6.06 39.34 0.01
C SER A 151 4.99 38.29 -0.27
N VAL A 152 4.37 37.77 0.78
CA VAL A 152 3.15 36.94 0.68
C VAL A 152 2.04 37.72 -0.05
N PRO A 153 1.31 37.13 -1.01
CA PRO A 153 0.14 37.74 -1.65
C PRO A 153 -0.92 38.15 -0.63
N ASP A 154 -1.65 39.25 -0.89
CA ASP A 154 -2.60 39.84 0.08
C ASP A 154 -3.71 38.88 0.56
N GLU A 155 -4.10 37.92 -0.27
CA GLU A 155 -5.07 36.87 0.06
C GLU A 155 -4.58 35.92 1.17
N TYR A 156 -3.31 35.53 1.18
CA TYR A 156 -2.72 34.58 2.15
C TYR A 156 -2.13 35.26 3.40
N LYS A 157 -1.94 36.58 3.40
CA LYS A 157 -1.45 37.34 4.58
C LYS A 157 -2.22 37.05 5.88
N PRO A 158 -3.57 36.95 5.90
CA PRO A 158 -4.30 36.68 7.14
C PRO A 158 -4.31 35.19 7.50
N ALA A 159 -4.07 34.28 6.55
CA ALA A 159 -3.84 32.86 6.79
C ALA A 159 -2.58 32.65 7.64
N LEU A 160 -1.45 33.20 7.17
CA LEU A 160 -0.17 33.14 7.87
C LEU A 160 -0.25 33.79 9.26
N LYS A 161 -0.98 34.91 9.38
CA LYS A 161 -1.26 35.57 10.66
C LYS A 161 -2.12 34.72 11.61
N ARG A 162 -3.06 33.92 11.10
CA ARG A 162 -3.85 32.96 11.90
C ARG A 162 -3.00 31.77 12.32
N PHE A 163 -2.19 31.21 11.41
CA PHE A 163 -1.24 30.14 11.70
C PHE A 163 -0.25 30.53 12.81
N GLN A 164 0.35 31.73 12.72
CA GLN A 164 1.21 32.29 13.77
C GLN A 164 0.50 32.49 15.12
N LYS A 165 -0.81 32.81 15.11
CA LYS A 165 -1.62 32.89 16.34
C LYS A 165 -1.84 31.50 16.96
N LEU A 166 -2.12 30.48 16.15
CA LEU A 166 -2.25 29.09 16.59
C LEU A 166 -0.92 28.55 17.14
N GLU A 167 0.19 28.78 16.44
CA GLU A 167 1.54 28.53 16.95
C GLU A 167 1.78 29.15 18.33
N MET A 168 1.40 30.41 18.55
CA MET A 168 1.53 31.04 19.87
C MET A 168 0.64 30.39 20.94
N ILE A 169 -0.54 29.87 20.60
CA ILE A 169 -1.40 29.12 21.52
C ILE A 169 -0.73 27.79 21.87
N ILE A 170 -0.33 27.00 20.87
CA ILE A 170 0.29 25.67 21.01
C ILE A 170 1.64 25.76 21.74
N ARG A 171 2.46 26.78 21.47
CA ARG A 171 3.74 27.01 22.16
C ARG A 171 3.56 27.41 23.62
N ARG A 172 2.48 28.13 23.96
CA ARG A 172 2.15 28.57 25.34
C ARG A 172 1.40 27.53 26.16
N ASP A 173 0.68 26.61 25.52
CA ASP A 173 0.18 25.42 26.19
C ASP A 173 1.35 24.66 26.84
N ASN A 174 1.09 24.01 27.97
CA ASN A 174 2.02 23.08 28.63
C ASN A 174 1.28 21.78 29.05
N GLY A 175 0.07 21.57 28.51
CA GLY A 175 -0.81 20.47 28.79
C GLY A 175 -0.94 19.49 27.61
N PRO A 176 -2.13 18.88 27.41
CA PRO A 176 -2.32 17.82 26.43
C PRO A 176 -2.26 18.27 24.96
N LEU A 177 -2.85 19.42 24.62
CA LEU A 177 -3.00 19.89 23.22
C LEU A 177 -1.68 19.89 22.46
N LYS A 178 -0.62 20.41 23.08
CA LYS A 178 0.75 20.45 22.54
C LYS A 178 1.43 19.09 22.40
N GLN A 179 1.04 18.10 23.21
CA GLN A 179 1.55 16.73 23.10
C GLN A 179 0.87 16.00 21.93
N GLU A 180 -0.42 16.19 21.75
CA GLU A 180 -1.20 15.50 20.71
C GLU A 180 -0.98 16.07 19.31
N ILE A 181 -0.90 17.40 19.15
CA ILE A 181 -0.53 18.01 17.85
C ILE A 181 0.83 17.49 17.38
N ARG A 182 1.80 17.33 18.29
CA ARG A 182 3.10 16.72 17.97
C ARG A 182 2.97 15.26 17.52
N ARG A 183 2.07 14.45 18.09
CA ARG A 183 1.86 13.06 17.61
C ARG A 183 1.30 13.01 16.20
N ILE A 184 0.32 13.85 15.87
CA ILE A 184 -0.29 13.90 14.53
C ILE A 184 0.72 14.43 13.49
N GLN A 185 1.53 15.44 13.84
CA GLN A 185 2.54 16.02 12.94
C GLN A 185 3.48 14.98 12.30
N HIS A 186 3.87 13.94 13.05
CA HIS A 186 4.82 12.90 12.62
C HIS A 186 4.21 11.72 11.86
N ARG A 187 2.88 11.62 11.72
CA ARG A 187 2.22 10.53 10.98
C ARG A 187 1.47 11.05 9.76
N LEU A 188 0.50 11.94 10.00
CA LEU A 188 -0.50 12.34 9.01
C LEU A 188 0.03 13.31 7.95
N SER A 189 0.89 14.25 8.35
CA SER A 189 1.35 15.36 7.49
C SER A 189 2.19 14.92 6.28
N ALA A 190 2.57 13.65 6.22
CA ALA A 190 3.22 13.02 5.09
C ALA A 190 2.18 12.41 4.14
N GLU A 191 1.26 11.59 4.66
CA GLU A 191 0.20 10.91 3.92
C GLU A 191 -0.72 11.91 3.20
N VAL A 192 -1.30 12.88 3.94
CA VAL A 192 -2.29 13.83 3.41
C VAL A 192 -1.67 14.79 2.39
N ALA A 193 -0.40 15.16 2.57
CA ALA A 193 0.29 16.07 1.66
C ALA A 193 0.48 15.50 0.24
N SER A 194 0.32 14.18 0.04
CA SER A 194 0.31 13.55 -1.28
C SER A 194 -1.03 13.72 -2.03
N LYS A 195 -2.15 13.82 -1.30
CA LYS A 195 -3.51 13.91 -1.86
C LYS A 195 -4.09 15.32 -1.89
N ALA A 196 -3.54 16.26 -1.12
CA ALA A 196 -4.04 17.64 -1.04
C ALA A 196 -4.18 18.34 -2.41
N ALA A 197 -3.35 17.99 -3.39
CA ALA A 197 -3.39 18.53 -4.76
C ALA A 197 -4.68 18.21 -5.55
N SER A 198 -5.57 17.34 -5.04
CA SER A 198 -6.82 16.94 -5.71
C SER A 198 -8.09 17.13 -4.86
N ILE A 199 -8.01 17.78 -3.69
CA ILE A 199 -9.12 17.90 -2.73
C ILE A 199 -9.46 19.38 -2.50
N ASP A 200 -10.74 19.73 -2.47
CA ASP A 200 -11.20 21.10 -2.15
C ASP A 200 -10.82 21.49 -0.71
N ASP A 201 -10.27 22.69 -0.50
CA ASP A 201 -9.81 23.20 0.81
C ASP A 201 -10.90 23.08 1.92
N ALA A 202 -12.19 23.12 1.58
CA ALA A 202 -13.28 22.95 2.55
C ALA A 202 -13.46 21.48 2.98
N VAL A 203 -13.20 20.53 2.07
CA VAL A 203 -13.20 19.09 2.37
C VAL A 203 -11.95 18.71 3.16
N LEU A 204 -10.79 19.25 2.79
CA LEU A 204 -9.55 19.11 3.57
C LEU A 204 -9.75 19.61 5.02
N LEU A 205 -10.27 20.82 5.19
CA LEU A 205 -10.56 21.40 6.52
C LEU A 205 -11.59 20.58 7.31
N PHE A 206 -12.56 19.96 6.63
CA PHE A 206 -13.56 19.11 7.27
C PHE A 206 -12.89 17.84 7.82
N CYS A 207 -12.10 17.15 6.98
CA CYS A 207 -11.37 15.93 7.33
C CYS A 207 -10.37 16.14 8.48
N GLU A 208 -9.53 17.17 8.39
CA GLU A 208 -8.50 17.49 9.40
C GLU A 208 -9.10 17.81 10.79
N VAL A 209 -10.34 18.31 10.87
CA VAL A 209 -11.05 18.51 12.14
C VAL A 209 -11.64 17.21 12.68
N ILE A 210 -12.28 16.38 11.84
CA ILE A 210 -12.96 15.16 12.31
C ILE A 210 -12.01 13.99 12.57
N LEU A 211 -10.82 13.97 11.97
CA LEU A 211 -9.82 12.93 12.21
C LEU A 211 -9.44 12.80 13.70
N GLY A 212 -9.39 13.91 14.44
CA GLY A 212 -9.16 13.90 15.88
C GLY A 212 -10.24 13.15 16.69
N CYS A 213 -11.43 12.92 16.11
CA CYS A 213 -12.50 12.14 16.73
C CYS A 213 -12.31 10.62 16.56
N ILE A 214 -11.48 10.17 15.61
CA ILE A 214 -11.43 8.76 15.20
C ILE A 214 -10.62 7.93 16.19
N PRO A 215 -11.17 6.83 16.74
CA PRO A 215 -10.50 6.00 17.73
C PRO A 215 -9.60 4.89 17.17
N VAL A 216 -9.52 4.68 15.85
CA VAL A 216 -8.58 3.74 15.21
C VAL A 216 -7.64 4.50 14.29
N VAL A 217 -6.33 4.25 14.39
CA VAL A 217 -5.29 5.05 13.73
C VAL A 217 -5.46 5.14 12.21
N GLY A 218 -5.68 4.01 11.52
CA GLY A 218 -5.69 3.94 10.05
C GLY A 218 -7.04 4.18 9.38
N GLN A 219 -8.10 4.47 10.14
CA GLN A 219 -9.42 4.87 9.59
C GLN A 219 -9.43 6.32 9.07
N ALA A 220 -8.25 6.93 8.91
CA ALA A 220 -8.06 8.22 8.26
C ALA A 220 -8.64 8.26 6.83
N MET A 221 -8.56 7.16 6.07
CA MET A 221 -9.18 7.09 4.74
C MET A 221 -10.72 7.11 4.77
N ASP A 222 -11.35 6.50 5.78
CA ASP A 222 -12.80 6.55 5.95
C ASP A 222 -13.28 7.98 6.30
N VAL A 223 -12.43 8.79 6.96
CA VAL A 223 -12.68 10.23 7.18
C VAL A 223 -12.74 11.00 5.86
N TYR A 224 -11.83 10.70 4.92
CA TYR A 224 -11.88 11.30 3.58
C TYR A 224 -13.12 10.85 2.80
N PHE A 225 -13.49 9.57 2.86
CA PHE A 225 -14.75 9.09 2.28
C PHE A 225 -15.97 9.82 2.86
N LEU A 226 -16.03 10.05 4.19
CA LEU A 226 -17.13 10.81 4.79
C LEU A 226 -17.11 12.29 4.37
N GLY A 227 -15.95 12.89 4.15
CA GLY A 227 -15.80 14.24 3.59
C GLY A 227 -16.32 14.35 2.16
N GLU A 228 -15.91 13.43 1.28
CA GLU A 228 -16.38 13.33 -0.12
C GLU A 228 -17.89 13.02 -0.18
N TRP A 229 -18.36 12.09 0.65
CA TRP A 229 -19.79 11.78 0.81
C TRP A 229 -20.60 13.01 1.23
N CYS A 230 -20.06 13.83 2.15
CA CYS A 230 -20.71 15.08 2.54
C CYS A 230 -20.71 16.11 1.40
N TRP A 231 -19.65 16.17 0.61
CA TRP A 231 -19.52 17.06 -0.55
C TRP A 231 -20.48 16.68 -1.68
N ASP A 232 -20.53 15.42 -2.08
CA ASP A 232 -21.45 14.94 -3.11
C ASP A 232 -22.91 15.11 -2.70
N SER A 233 -23.26 14.82 -1.45
CA SER A 233 -24.61 15.08 -0.91
C SER A 233 -25.00 16.56 -0.94
N TYR A 234 -24.02 17.47 -0.83
CA TYR A 234 -24.24 18.91 -0.95
C TYR A 234 -24.39 19.31 -2.43
N LYS A 235 -23.54 18.80 -3.33
CA LYS A 235 -23.59 19.11 -4.77
C LYS A 235 -24.82 18.53 -5.47
N LYS A 236 -25.31 17.38 -5.00
CA LYS A 236 -26.42 16.60 -5.56
C LYS A 236 -27.39 16.21 -4.42
N PRO A 237 -28.25 17.13 -3.94
CA PRO A 237 -29.17 16.86 -2.83
C PRO A 237 -30.10 15.66 -3.05
N GLU A 238 -30.35 15.27 -4.29
CA GLU A 238 -31.07 14.05 -4.67
C GLU A 238 -30.41 12.75 -4.17
N LEU A 239 -29.09 12.74 -3.93
CA LEU A 239 -28.40 11.61 -3.30
C LEU A 239 -28.87 11.37 -1.86
N MET A 240 -29.40 12.39 -1.17
CA MET A 240 -30.04 12.22 0.13
C MET A 240 -31.41 11.53 0.05
N GLU A 241 -31.96 11.28 -1.14
CA GLU A 241 -33.11 10.38 -1.33
C GLU A 241 -32.69 8.95 -1.66
N ASP A 242 -31.52 8.75 -2.30
CA ASP A 242 -31.03 7.39 -2.56
C ASP A 242 -30.72 6.63 -1.27
N THR A 243 -31.06 5.34 -1.29
CA THR A 243 -30.96 4.48 -0.11
C THR A 243 -29.65 3.70 -0.08
N MET A 244 -28.84 3.64 -1.15
CA MET A 244 -27.47 3.11 -1.06
C MET A 244 -26.59 4.18 -0.43
N HIS A 245 -26.60 5.39 -0.99
CA HIS A 245 -25.85 6.54 -0.50
C HIS A 245 -26.03 6.77 1.01
N ARG A 246 -27.27 6.73 1.51
CA ARG A 246 -27.58 6.74 2.95
C ARG A 246 -26.91 5.60 3.74
N ILE A 247 -26.93 4.37 3.20
CA ILE A 247 -26.32 3.19 3.83
C ILE A 247 -24.79 3.29 3.83
N ASP A 248 -24.16 3.64 2.71
CA ASP A 248 -22.70 3.78 2.60
C ASP A 248 -22.19 4.82 3.63
N GLY A 249 -22.89 5.95 3.79
CA GLY A 249 -22.56 6.96 4.81
C GLY A 249 -22.73 6.48 6.26
N VAL A 250 -23.77 5.70 6.57
CA VAL A 250 -23.97 5.12 7.92
C VAL A 250 -22.97 4.00 8.21
N LEU A 251 -22.66 3.15 7.22
CA LEU A 251 -21.69 2.07 7.37
C LEU A 251 -20.26 2.59 7.50
N CYS A 252 -19.90 3.69 6.81
CA CYS A 252 -18.64 4.40 7.06
C CYS A 252 -18.51 4.81 8.54
N VAL A 253 -19.57 5.37 9.12
CA VAL A 253 -19.58 5.84 10.51
C VAL A 253 -19.60 4.70 11.54
N ILE A 254 -20.23 3.56 11.21
CA ILE A 254 -20.10 2.31 11.98
C ILE A 254 -18.67 1.78 11.88
N GLY A 255 -18.03 1.93 10.72
CA GLY A 255 -16.62 1.64 10.48
C GLY A 255 -15.71 2.26 11.54
N PHE A 256 -15.95 3.52 11.91
CA PHE A 256 -15.16 4.28 12.89
C PHE A 256 -15.07 3.68 14.30
N VAL A 257 -15.80 2.60 14.61
CA VAL A 257 -15.85 2.03 15.97
C VAL A 257 -14.86 0.86 16.12
N PRO A 258 -14.00 0.84 17.17
CA PRO A 258 -12.98 -0.19 17.37
C PRO A 258 -13.50 -1.64 17.40
N GLY A 259 -12.66 -2.57 16.95
CA GLY A 259 -13.03 -3.99 16.84
C GLY A 259 -13.93 -4.25 15.62
N ALA A 260 -15.15 -4.74 15.85
CA ALA A 260 -16.00 -5.24 14.76
C ALA A 260 -16.63 -4.16 13.84
N GLY A 261 -16.42 -2.85 14.09
CA GLY A 261 -17.01 -1.76 13.30
C GLY A 261 -16.59 -1.77 11.83
N ASP A 262 -15.31 -1.98 11.54
CA ASP A 262 -14.79 -2.08 10.16
C ASP A 262 -15.32 -3.32 9.43
N ALA A 263 -15.36 -4.47 10.12
CA ALA A 263 -15.96 -5.69 9.59
C ALA A 263 -17.48 -5.52 9.32
N LEU A 264 -18.19 -4.73 10.14
CA LEU A 264 -19.58 -4.33 9.88
C LEU A 264 -19.72 -3.41 8.67
N LYS A 265 -18.82 -2.43 8.48
CA LYS A 265 -18.78 -1.57 7.29
C LYS A 265 -18.66 -2.41 6.02
N ILE A 266 -17.67 -3.31 5.97
CA ILE A 266 -17.38 -4.09 4.75
C ILE A 266 -18.46 -5.15 4.49
N SER A 267 -18.85 -5.92 5.51
CA SER A 267 -19.92 -6.93 5.36
C SER A 267 -21.27 -6.30 5.06
N GLY A 268 -21.63 -5.19 5.70
CA GLY A 268 -22.85 -4.44 5.42
C GLY A 268 -22.90 -3.89 4.00
N ASN A 269 -21.78 -3.37 3.49
CA ASN A 269 -21.68 -2.91 2.11
C ASN A 269 -21.86 -4.06 1.12
N ALA A 270 -21.26 -5.22 1.37
CA ALA A 270 -21.43 -6.42 0.54
C ALA A 270 -22.89 -6.92 0.55
N ILE A 271 -23.49 -7.06 1.74
CA ILE A 271 -24.86 -7.57 1.93
C ILE A 271 -25.89 -6.66 1.26
N THR A 272 -25.85 -5.36 1.54
CA THR A 272 -26.85 -4.41 1.04
C THR A 272 -26.77 -4.25 -0.47
N LYS A 273 -25.57 -4.25 -1.06
CA LYS A 273 -25.37 -4.21 -2.52
C LYS A 273 -25.90 -5.51 -3.18
N ALA A 274 -25.59 -6.68 -2.62
CA ALA A 274 -26.11 -7.96 -3.16
C ALA A 274 -27.63 -8.10 -3.03
N MET A 275 -28.21 -7.78 -1.87
CA MET A 275 -29.64 -7.91 -1.62
C MET A 275 -30.51 -7.06 -2.55
N ARG A 276 -30.00 -5.89 -2.97
CA ARG A 276 -30.71 -5.03 -3.94
C ARG A 276 -30.56 -5.50 -5.39
N LYS A 277 -29.38 -5.99 -5.80
CA LYS A 277 -29.20 -6.68 -7.10
C LYS A 277 -30.10 -7.92 -7.19
N PHE A 278 -30.36 -8.61 -6.07
CA PHE A 278 -31.13 -9.85 -5.99
C PHE A 278 -32.61 -9.76 -6.44
N LYS A 279 -33.15 -8.56 -6.75
CA LYS A 279 -34.50 -8.39 -7.33
C LYS A 279 -34.74 -9.20 -8.63
N GLY A 280 -33.68 -9.71 -9.27
CA GLY A 280 -33.72 -10.57 -10.46
C GLY A 280 -33.31 -12.04 -10.26
N ASN A 281 -33.44 -12.62 -9.05
CA ASN A 281 -33.25 -14.06 -8.76
C ASN A 281 -31.88 -14.67 -9.20
N LYS A 282 -30.82 -13.86 -9.21
CA LYS A 282 -29.45 -14.30 -9.52
C LYS A 282 -28.75 -14.81 -8.27
N THR A 283 -28.40 -16.10 -8.26
CA THR A 283 -27.61 -16.74 -7.20
C THR A 283 -26.23 -16.09 -7.01
N GLN A 284 -25.68 -15.51 -8.07
CA GLN A 284 -24.32 -14.96 -8.17
C GLN A 284 -24.05 -13.79 -7.22
N ASP A 285 -24.98 -12.82 -7.08
CA ASP A 285 -24.76 -11.64 -6.22
C ASP A 285 -24.60 -12.02 -4.74
N ILE A 286 -25.36 -13.04 -4.29
CA ILE A 286 -25.22 -13.60 -2.94
C ILE A 286 -23.87 -14.31 -2.78
N GLN A 287 -23.40 -15.02 -3.81
CA GLN A 287 -22.08 -15.67 -3.78
C GLN A 287 -20.94 -14.66 -3.73
N GLU A 288 -21.03 -13.57 -4.51
CA GLU A 288 -20.07 -12.45 -4.50
C GLU A 288 -19.95 -11.86 -3.08
N ALA A 289 -21.07 -11.43 -2.47
CA ALA A 289 -21.07 -10.92 -1.11
C ALA A 289 -20.58 -11.96 -0.08
N THR A 290 -20.93 -13.24 -0.24
CA THR A 290 -20.43 -14.29 0.67
C THR A 290 -18.93 -14.54 0.51
N ARG A 291 -18.32 -14.28 -0.66
CA ARG A 291 -16.85 -14.28 -0.82
C ARG A 291 -16.23 -13.08 -0.11
N THR A 292 -16.77 -11.88 -0.30
CA THR A 292 -16.31 -10.66 0.41
C THR A 292 -16.35 -10.86 1.92
N ILE A 293 -17.43 -11.42 2.46
CA ILE A 293 -17.56 -11.71 3.90
C ILE A 293 -16.54 -12.78 4.35
N ARG A 294 -16.35 -13.87 3.57
CA ARG A 294 -15.31 -14.87 3.86
C ARG A 294 -13.89 -14.30 3.78
N SER A 295 -13.65 -13.23 3.04
CA SER A 295 -12.34 -12.56 3.01
C SER A 295 -12.04 -11.71 4.26
N LEU A 296 -13.03 -11.46 5.12
CA LEU A 296 -12.86 -10.77 6.40
C LEU A 296 -12.47 -11.72 7.54
N SER A 297 -12.74 -13.02 7.40
CA SER A 297 -12.67 -13.93 8.54
C SER A 297 -12.48 -15.40 8.19
N ASN A 298 -11.59 -16.02 8.97
CA ASN A 298 -11.57 -17.45 9.24
C ASN A 298 -12.67 -17.73 10.28
N GLY A 299 -13.67 -18.57 9.94
CA GLY A 299 -14.79 -18.87 10.84
C GLY A 299 -16.08 -19.34 10.15
N ASP A 300 -17.00 -19.85 10.98
CA ASP A 300 -18.41 -20.05 10.57
C ASP A 300 -19.07 -18.68 10.32
N VAL A 301 -19.24 -18.37 9.03
CA VAL A 301 -19.85 -17.12 8.55
C VAL A 301 -21.30 -16.96 8.98
N VAL A 302 -22.06 -18.05 9.10
CA VAL A 302 -23.48 -17.99 9.48
C VAL A 302 -23.61 -17.66 10.96
N LYS A 303 -22.81 -18.32 11.81
CA LYS A 303 -22.69 -18.05 13.25
C LYS A 303 -22.18 -16.64 13.51
N TRP A 304 -21.13 -16.19 12.79
CA TRP A 304 -20.60 -14.84 12.88
C TRP A 304 -21.64 -13.78 12.46
N LEU A 305 -22.27 -13.91 11.28
CA LEU A 305 -23.33 -12.99 10.84
C LEU A 305 -24.53 -12.96 11.81
N THR A 306 -24.85 -14.09 12.43
CA THR A 306 -25.94 -14.19 13.41
C THR A 306 -25.60 -13.48 14.72
N ALA A 307 -24.36 -13.61 15.20
CA ALA A 307 -23.86 -12.91 16.38
C ALA A 307 -23.73 -11.40 16.14
N ILE A 308 -23.01 -10.98 15.10
CA ILE A 308 -22.71 -9.57 14.83
C ILE A 308 -23.98 -8.76 14.52
N ARG A 309 -25.03 -9.38 13.97
CA ARG A 309 -26.38 -8.80 13.82
C ARG A 309 -26.98 -8.36 15.16
N GLY A 310 -26.65 -9.03 16.27
CA GLY A 310 -27.01 -8.59 17.61
C GLY A 310 -26.27 -7.32 18.04
N ASP A 311 -25.01 -7.19 17.64
CA ASP A 311 -24.14 -6.05 17.97
C ASP A 311 -24.29 -4.84 17.05
N ILE A 312 -24.90 -4.95 15.86
CA ILE A 312 -25.12 -3.82 14.91
C ILE A 312 -25.62 -2.56 15.63
N ARG A 313 -26.57 -2.69 16.57
CA ARG A 313 -27.15 -1.56 17.32
C ARG A 313 -26.16 -0.88 18.26
N LYS A 314 -25.27 -1.65 18.89
CA LYS A 314 -24.22 -1.14 19.78
C LYS A 314 -23.21 -0.33 18.96
N TYR A 315 -22.65 -0.95 17.92
CA TYR A 315 -21.72 -0.30 17.00
C TYR A 315 -22.33 0.93 16.29
N ALA A 316 -23.62 0.89 15.96
CA ALA A 316 -24.36 2.05 15.45
C ALA A 316 -24.55 3.17 16.48
N GLN A 317 -24.82 2.85 17.74
CA GLN A 317 -24.94 3.85 18.82
C GLN A 317 -23.59 4.52 19.11
N ASP A 318 -22.52 3.72 19.19
CA ASP A 318 -21.14 4.21 19.38
C ASP A 318 -20.70 5.10 18.21
N GLY A 319 -20.91 4.64 16.96
CA GLY A 319 -20.62 5.42 15.75
C GLY A 319 -21.42 6.72 15.66
N LYS A 320 -22.71 6.70 16.02
CA LYS A 320 -23.55 7.90 16.08
C LYS A 320 -23.08 8.90 17.16
N ALA A 321 -22.56 8.41 18.29
CA ALA A 321 -21.96 9.27 19.32
C ALA A 321 -20.67 9.95 18.83
N LEU A 322 -19.82 9.23 18.08
CA LEU A 322 -18.66 9.80 17.39
C LEU A 322 -19.10 10.87 16.37
N LEU A 323 -20.11 10.58 15.55
CA LEU A 323 -20.64 11.50 14.53
C LEU A 323 -21.20 12.81 15.12
N ILE A 324 -21.89 12.71 16.27
CA ILE A 324 -22.35 13.88 17.03
C ILE A 324 -21.17 14.70 17.56
N THR A 325 -20.11 14.03 18.04
CA THR A 325 -18.88 14.68 18.53
C THR A 325 -18.13 15.40 17.39
N MET A 326 -18.03 14.79 16.21
CA MET A 326 -17.50 15.41 14.99
C MET A 326 -18.26 16.68 14.63
N LYS A 327 -19.60 16.60 14.57
CA LYS A 327 -20.45 17.76 14.29
C LYS A 327 -20.28 18.86 15.33
N GLN A 328 -20.00 18.55 16.61
CA GLN A 328 -19.70 19.56 17.63
C GLN A 328 -18.35 20.27 17.37
N ALA A 329 -17.29 19.55 17.07
CA ALA A 329 -15.97 20.13 16.75
C ALA A 329 -16.04 21.05 15.52
N LEU A 330 -16.71 20.61 14.46
CA LEU A 330 -16.93 21.41 13.25
C LEU A 330 -17.73 22.71 13.54
N ASN A 331 -18.79 22.63 14.36
CA ASN A 331 -19.57 23.81 14.75
C ASN A 331 -18.76 24.79 15.62
N LEU A 332 -17.85 24.32 16.47
CA LEU A 332 -16.92 25.19 17.21
C LEU A 332 -15.97 25.93 16.27
N LEU A 333 -15.53 25.32 15.16
CA LEU A 333 -14.72 26.01 14.17
C LEU A 333 -15.51 27.14 13.47
N VAL A 334 -16.75 26.88 13.03
CA VAL A 334 -17.60 27.89 12.36
C VAL A 334 -17.96 29.05 13.29
N THR A 335 -18.38 28.74 14.52
CA THR A 335 -18.77 29.76 15.51
C THR A 335 -17.56 30.50 16.09
N GLY A 336 -16.36 29.91 16.00
CA GLY A 336 -15.09 30.55 16.31
C GLY A 336 -14.54 30.20 17.68
N ALA A 337 -13.99 28.98 17.81
CA ALA A 337 -13.37 28.34 18.99
C ALA A 337 -12.28 29.14 19.74
N SER A 338 -12.00 30.39 19.36
CA SER A 338 -11.02 31.27 20.01
C SER A 338 -11.39 32.76 19.95
N GLY A 339 -12.70 33.06 20.01
CA GLY A 339 -13.24 34.41 20.20
C GLY A 339 -13.30 35.30 18.96
N GLY A 340 -13.27 34.70 17.76
CA GLY A 340 -13.43 35.39 16.49
C GLY A 340 -13.45 34.38 15.35
N ARG A 341 -14.13 34.72 14.24
CA ARG A 341 -14.19 33.85 13.05
C ARG A 341 -12.77 33.46 12.60
N SER A 342 -12.57 32.19 12.31
CA SER A 342 -11.35 31.71 11.67
C SER A 342 -11.19 32.36 10.29
N TRP A 343 -9.96 32.57 9.82
CA TRP A 343 -9.72 33.12 8.48
C TRP A 343 -10.15 32.14 7.38
N ILE A 344 -9.86 30.85 7.53
CA ILE A 344 -10.25 29.86 6.52
C ILE A 344 -11.77 29.68 6.48
N VAL A 345 -12.43 29.73 7.65
CA VAL A 345 -13.90 29.88 7.73
C VAL A 345 -14.38 31.21 7.13
N THR A 346 -13.59 32.29 7.13
CA THR A 346 -14.03 33.57 6.53
C THR A 346 -13.99 33.55 5.00
N LEU A 347 -13.15 32.69 4.38
CA LEU A 347 -13.17 32.44 2.93
C LEU A 347 -14.16 31.33 2.53
N MET A 348 -14.35 30.32 3.38
CA MET A 348 -15.07 29.09 3.01
C MET A 348 -16.36 28.84 3.83
N ALA A 349 -16.82 29.85 4.59
CA ALA A 349 -17.93 29.74 5.56
C ALA A 349 -19.12 28.96 5.03
N ASP A 350 -19.63 29.37 3.87
CA ASP A 350 -20.90 28.89 3.36
C ASP A 350 -20.78 27.44 2.90
N THR A 351 -19.76 27.12 2.10
CA THR A 351 -19.41 25.76 1.66
C THR A 351 -19.18 24.82 2.85
N PHE A 352 -18.38 25.24 3.83
CA PHE A 352 -18.06 24.43 5.00
C PHE A 352 -19.28 24.22 5.91
N GLN A 353 -20.10 25.25 6.12
CA GLN A 353 -21.36 25.14 6.86
C GLN A 353 -22.36 24.20 6.17
N LEU A 354 -22.35 24.13 4.83
CA LEU A 354 -23.18 23.21 4.06
C LEU A 354 -22.75 21.74 4.27
N LEU A 355 -21.45 21.44 4.34
CA LEU A 355 -20.96 20.11 4.76
C LEU A 355 -21.40 19.76 6.19
N VAL A 356 -21.33 20.71 7.13
CA VAL A 356 -21.79 20.52 8.53
C VAL A 356 -23.31 20.32 8.63
N ASN A 357 -24.08 20.91 7.71
CA ASN A 357 -25.53 20.70 7.62
C ASN A 357 -25.85 19.31 7.08
N VAL A 358 -25.16 18.86 6.03
CA VAL A 358 -25.26 17.51 5.45
C VAL A 358 -24.94 16.42 6.49
N LEU A 359 -23.86 16.60 7.26
CA LEU A 359 -23.52 15.72 8.39
C LEU A 359 -24.64 15.67 9.45
N GLY A 360 -25.41 16.76 9.56
CA GLY A 360 -26.63 16.81 10.37
C GLY A 360 -27.76 15.92 9.87
N LEU A 361 -28.02 15.91 8.56
CA LEU A 361 -29.04 15.05 7.94
C LEU A 361 -28.69 13.56 8.14
N LEU A 362 -27.41 13.20 8.06
CA LEU A 362 -26.95 11.83 8.36
C LEU A 362 -27.26 11.41 9.81
N ILE A 363 -27.04 12.29 10.79
CA ILE A 363 -27.36 12.03 12.21
C ILE A 363 -28.88 11.85 12.43
N GLU A 364 -29.70 12.62 11.73
CA GLU A 364 -31.17 12.55 11.81
C GLU A 364 -31.73 11.27 11.16
N LEU A 365 -31.15 10.84 10.03
CA LEU A 365 -31.56 9.61 9.33
C LEU A 365 -30.98 8.32 9.95
N PHE A 366 -29.91 8.43 10.75
CA PHE A 366 -29.05 7.33 11.18
C PHE A 366 -29.81 6.07 11.65
N ASP A 367 -30.70 6.21 12.64
CA ASP A 367 -31.37 5.06 13.29
C ASP A 367 -32.33 4.34 12.32
N SER A 368 -32.92 5.09 11.39
CA SER A 368 -33.80 4.56 10.34
C SER A 368 -32.99 3.71 9.35
N VAL A 369 -31.81 4.19 8.95
CA VAL A 369 -30.90 3.50 8.03
C VAL A 369 -30.27 2.27 8.68
N VAL A 370 -29.93 2.31 9.97
CA VAL A 370 -29.51 1.13 10.75
C VAL A 370 -30.59 0.06 10.73
N GLY A 371 -31.86 0.43 10.91
CA GLY A 371 -33.00 -0.50 10.78
C GLY A 371 -33.15 -1.12 9.39
N LEU A 372 -32.74 -0.43 8.32
CA LEU A 372 -32.67 -1.01 6.96
C LEU A 372 -31.52 -2.03 6.85
N ILE A 373 -30.34 -1.70 7.39
CA ILE A 373 -29.16 -2.59 7.38
C ILE A 373 -29.49 -3.89 8.13
N GLU A 374 -30.11 -3.81 9.32
CA GLU A 374 -30.57 -4.98 10.07
C GLU A 374 -31.54 -5.87 9.27
N ALA A 375 -32.47 -5.27 8.52
CA ALA A 375 -33.44 -6.00 7.70
C ALA A 375 -32.76 -6.73 6.52
N GLU A 376 -31.77 -6.10 5.89
CA GLU A 376 -31.00 -6.71 4.80
C GLU A 376 -30.15 -7.89 5.33
N PHE A 377 -29.48 -7.76 6.49
CA PHE A 377 -28.80 -8.88 7.17
C PHE A 377 -29.78 -10.03 7.49
N ALA A 378 -30.94 -9.72 8.05
CA ALA A 378 -31.95 -10.72 8.41
C ALA A 378 -32.52 -11.46 7.19
N ALA A 379 -32.63 -10.79 6.03
CA ALA A 379 -33.07 -11.38 4.77
C ALA A 379 -31.95 -12.09 4.00
N PHE A 380 -30.68 -11.80 4.30
CA PHE A 380 -29.50 -12.39 3.67
C PHE A 380 -29.07 -13.72 4.30
N ILE A 381 -29.04 -13.83 5.64
CA ILE A 381 -28.57 -15.04 6.35
C ILE A 381 -29.24 -16.34 5.85
N PRO A 382 -30.58 -16.44 5.67
CA PRO A 382 -31.21 -17.67 5.16
C PRO A 382 -30.81 -18.04 3.71
N LYS A 383 -30.37 -17.06 2.91
CA LYS A 383 -29.91 -17.28 1.52
C LYS A 383 -28.53 -17.92 1.48
N ILE A 384 -27.68 -17.69 2.48
CA ILE A 384 -26.41 -18.43 2.63
C ILE A 384 -26.69 -19.87 3.03
N MET A 385 -27.51 -20.10 4.08
CA MET A 385 -27.78 -21.46 4.58
C MET A 385 -28.34 -22.38 3.49
N THR A 386 -29.27 -21.88 2.68
CA THR A 386 -29.84 -22.62 1.54
C THR A 386 -28.84 -22.87 0.40
N GLN A 387 -27.81 -22.04 0.22
CA GLN A 387 -26.75 -22.29 -0.76
C GLN A 387 -25.66 -23.24 -0.26
N ILE A 388 -25.32 -23.22 1.05
CA ILE A 388 -24.33 -24.14 1.64
C ILE A 388 -24.83 -25.59 1.46
N ILE A 389 -26.09 -25.86 1.81
CA ILE A 389 -26.72 -27.19 1.66
C ILE A 389 -26.77 -27.66 0.21
N ALA A 390 -26.91 -26.74 -0.76
CA ALA A 390 -27.00 -27.07 -2.19
C ALA A 390 -25.63 -27.22 -2.91
N SER A 391 -24.50 -27.08 -2.21
CA SER A 391 -23.19 -26.84 -2.84
C SER A 391 -22.42 -28.09 -3.31
N SER A 392 -23.11 -29.16 -3.74
CA SER A 392 -22.53 -30.18 -4.63
C SER A 392 -23.61 -30.89 -5.48
N LEU A 393 -23.57 -30.67 -6.80
CA LEU A 393 -24.42 -31.37 -7.77
C LEU A 393 -23.60 -31.72 -9.04
N PRO A 394 -23.29 -33.01 -9.28
CA PRO A 394 -22.68 -33.45 -10.54
C PRO A 394 -23.61 -33.26 -11.75
N LYS A 395 -23.05 -33.34 -12.96
CA LYS A 395 -23.85 -33.42 -14.20
C LYS A 395 -24.55 -34.77 -14.33
N GLY A 396 -25.72 -34.91 -13.71
CA GLY A 396 -26.75 -35.88 -14.11
C GLY A 396 -27.09 -36.99 -13.10
N SER A 397 -28.01 -36.70 -12.19
CA SER A 397 -28.87 -37.68 -11.51
C SER A 397 -30.18 -37.00 -11.07
N CYS A 398 -31.22 -37.77 -10.73
CA CYS A 398 -32.60 -37.27 -10.61
C CYS A 398 -33.11 -37.14 -9.17
N ASP A 399 -34.09 -36.22 -9.00
CA ASP A 399 -35.08 -36.04 -7.93
C ASP A 399 -34.74 -36.38 -6.46
N LEU A 400 -34.85 -35.35 -5.60
CA LEU A 400 -34.81 -35.47 -4.14
C LEU A 400 -36.04 -34.82 -3.49
N SER A 401 -37.21 -35.43 -3.67
CA SER A 401 -38.44 -35.06 -2.93
C SER A 401 -38.57 -35.77 -1.56
N ALA A 402 -37.45 -36.21 -0.98
CA ALA A 402 -37.44 -37.21 0.10
C ALA A 402 -36.56 -36.85 1.32
N MET A 403 -35.93 -35.67 1.35
CA MET A 403 -35.12 -35.20 2.48
C MET A 403 -35.49 -33.77 2.90
N ALA A 404 -36.75 -33.59 3.26
CA ALA A 404 -37.15 -32.51 4.15
C ALA A 404 -37.13 -33.05 5.59
N MET A 405 -36.23 -32.56 6.43
CA MET A 405 -36.36 -32.65 7.89
C MET A 405 -37.25 -31.49 8.35
N ASP A 406 -38.29 -31.78 9.13
CA ASP A 406 -39.29 -30.80 9.59
C ASP A 406 -38.73 -29.90 10.71
N VAL A 407 -37.90 -28.92 10.34
CA VAL A 407 -37.39 -27.92 11.28
C VAL A 407 -38.50 -26.93 11.66
N GLN A 408 -39.05 -27.05 12.87
CA GLN A 408 -40.05 -26.10 13.38
C GLN A 408 -39.41 -24.83 13.96
N LYS A 409 -40.12 -23.72 13.82
CA LYS A 409 -39.68 -22.39 14.26
C LYS A 409 -40.04 -22.15 15.73
N GLY A 410 -39.02 -22.03 16.59
CA GLY A 410 -39.23 -21.68 18.00
C GLY A 410 -39.70 -20.24 18.21
N GLU A 411 -40.31 -19.94 19.35
CA GLU A 411 -40.86 -18.61 19.66
C GLU A 411 -39.79 -17.50 19.77
N SER A 412 -38.51 -17.85 20.01
CA SER A 412 -37.37 -16.92 19.93
C SER A 412 -36.94 -16.57 18.50
N GLY A 413 -37.38 -17.33 17.50
CA GLY A 413 -36.92 -17.23 16.12
C GLY A 413 -35.67 -18.05 15.79
N ASP A 414 -35.13 -18.82 16.76
CA ASP A 414 -34.05 -19.78 16.53
C ASP A 414 -34.58 -21.05 15.83
N TYR A 415 -33.72 -21.68 15.04
CA TYR A 415 -33.91 -23.05 14.53
C TYR A 415 -33.08 -24.01 15.40
N ARG A 416 -33.64 -25.17 15.76
CA ARG A 416 -32.97 -26.24 16.53
C ARG A 416 -33.36 -27.61 15.99
N THR A 417 -32.49 -28.59 16.24
CA THR A 417 -32.71 -30.01 15.97
C THR A 417 -33.47 -30.70 17.11
N ASP A 418 -34.09 -31.86 16.84
CA ASP A 418 -34.82 -32.63 17.85
C ASP A 418 -33.91 -33.09 19.02
N GLU A 419 -32.62 -33.33 18.76
CA GLU A 419 -31.64 -33.72 19.77
C GLU A 419 -31.33 -32.56 20.74
N GLU A 420 -31.21 -31.33 20.23
CA GLU A 420 -31.07 -30.12 21.06
C GLU A 420 -32.35 -29.84 21.86
N ILE A 421 -33.54 -30.13 21.31
CA ILE A 421 -34.81 -29.99 22.02
C ILE A 421 -34.87 -30.98 23.20
N ASP A 422 -34.44 -32.23 23.02
CA ASP A 422 -34.45 -33.23 24.10
C ASP A 422 -33.40 -32.93 25.19
N GLU A 423 -32.20 -32.46 24.84
CA GLU A 423 -31.22 -32.00 25.85
C GLU A 423 -31.73 -30.76 26.62
N HIS A 424 -32.32 -29.78 25.92
CA HIS A 424 -32.84 -28.58 26.55
C HIS A 424 -34.08 -28.87 27.41
N THR A 425 -34.89 -29.88 27.05
CA THR A 425 -36.02 -30.38 27.85
C THR A 425 -35.53 -31.10 29.11
N LYS A 426 -34.49 -31.91 29.01
CA LYS A 426 -33.82 -32.53 30.17
C LYS A 426 -33.28 -31.47 31.13
N ARG A 427 -32.59 -30.43 30.63
CA ARG A 427 -32.13 -29.30 31.47
C ARG A 427 -33.28 -28.52 32.10
N ALA A 428 -34.36 -28.24 31.36
CA ALA A 428 -35.53 -27.54 31.88
C ALA A 428 -36.26 -28.30 33.00
N SER A 429 -36.23 -29.63 33.00
CA SER A 429 -36.86 -30.47 34.04
C SER A 429 -36.20 -30.38 35.43
N ALA A 430 -35.05 -29.72 35.56
CA ALA A 430 -34.23 -29.69 36.77
C ALA A 430 -34.40 -28.44 37.66
N SER A 431 -35.20 -27.44 37.26
CA SER A 431 -35.35 -26.19 38.02
C SER A 431 -36.76 -25.57 37.92
N ASP A 432 -37.67 -26.02 38.78
CA ASP A 432 -38.93 -25.31 39.08
C ASP A 432 -38.80 -24.56 40.42
N GLY A 433 -39.38 -23.36 40.51
CA GLY A 433 -38.96 -22.32 41.47
C GLY A 433 -39.97 -21.21 41.79
N SER A 434 -41.22 -21.30 41.32
CA SER A 434 -42.40 -20.52 41.72
C SER A 434 -42.63 -19.07 41.18
N LEU A 435 -43.90 -18.82 40.81
CA LEU A 435 -44.66 -17.53 40.82
C LEU A 435 -44.18 -16.35 39.92
N GLY A 436 -44.89 -15.90 38.86
CA GLY A 436 -46.06 -16.45 38.14
C GLY A 436 -47.25 -15.46 37.91
N ILE A 437 -47.91 -15.56 36.74
CA ILE A 437 -49.31 -15.11 36.42
C ILE A 437 -49.53 -13.57 36.37
N MET A 438 -50.13 -12.89 35.36
CA MET A 438 -50.65 -13.08 33.98
C MET A 438 -50.59 -11.67 33.30
N ALA A 439 -50.40 -11.44 31.99
CA ALA A 439 -51.28 -11.70 30.82
C ALA A 439 -52.72 -11.12 30.98
N THR A 440 -53.41 -10.48 30.02
CA THR A 440 -53.17 -10.19 28.58
C THR A 440 -54.07 -8.99 28.14
N VAL A 441 -54.19 -8.73 26.83
CA VAL A 441 -55.23 -7.92 26.12
C VAL A 441 -54.99 -6.41 26.04
N LEU A 442 -55.27 -5.69 24.93
CA LEU A 442 -55.22 -5.95 23.47
C LEU A 442 -55.49 -4.57 22.78
N ALA A 443 -54.75 -4.27 21.70
CA ALA A 443 -55.05 -3.35 20.57
C ALA A 443 -56.04 -2.15 20.64
N ALA A 444 -55.64 -1.12 19.88
CA ALA A 444 -56.47 -0.29 18.97
C ALA A 444 -56.91 1.14 19.34
N THR A 445 -56.69 2.01 18.34
CA THR A 445 -57.47 3.20 17.94
C THR A 445 -57.64 4.42 18.88
N MET A 446 -56.80 5.43 18.59
CA MET A 446 -57.18 6.80 18.20
C MET A 446 -57.77 7.83 19.19
N ALA A 447 -57.42 9.08 18.87
CA ALA A 447 -58.21 10.32 18.99
C ALA A 447 -58.07 11.20 20.27
N LEU A 448 -57.46 12.38 20.03
CA LEU A 448 -57.69 13.68 20.71
C LEU A 448 -57.22 13.82 22.18
N GLY A 449 -56.67 14.96 22.62
CA GLY A 449 -56.20 16.13 21.87
C GLY A 449 -56.10 17.43 22.70
N ARG A 450 -55.24 18.36 22.23
CA ARG A 450 -55.17 19.80 22.55
C ARG A 450 -55.00 20.28 24.02
N GLY A 451 -53.89 21.00 24.23
CA GLY A 451 -53.82 22.22 25.05
C GLY A 451 -53.34 22.07 26.50
N GLY A 452 -52.76 23.10 27.13
CA GLY A 452 -52.33 24.37 26.52
C GLY A 452 -52.05 25.50 27.54
N GLY A 453 -50.82 26.05 27.53
CA GLY A 453 -50.42 27.24 28.29
C GLY A 453 -50.26 27.04 29.81
N HIS A 454 -49.74 28.00 30.59
CA HIS A 454 -48.84 29.13 30.28
C HIS A 454 -48.38 29.82 31.59
N ASN A 455 -47.19 30.44 31.59
CA ASN A 455 -46.78 31.60 32.42
C ASN A 455 -46.51 31.52 33.95
N LYS A 456 -45.29 31.99 34.31
CA LYS A 456 -44.90 32.89 35.45
C LYS A 456 -44.99 32.36 36.91
N GLY A 457 -44.05 32.67 37.83
CA GLY A 457 -42.67 33.15 37.69
C GLY A 457 -42.16 34.17 38.75
N LYS A 458 -40.84 34.09 39.04
CA LYS A 458 -39.92 35.14 39.58
C LYS A 458 -39.87 35.43 41.11
N LEU A 459 -38.65 35.77 41.58
CA LEU A 459 -38.23 36.40 42.87
C LEU A 459 -38.34 35.52 44.14
N GLY A 460 -37.46 35.56 45.16
CA GLY A 460 -36.15 36.23 45.42
C GLY A 460 -35.50 35.58 46.68
N VAL A 461 -34.16 35.49 46.86
CA VAL A 461 -33.24 36.47 47.52
C VAL A 461 -33.76 36.93 48.90
N SER A 462 -33.07 36.81 50.07
CA SER A 462 -31.62 36.67 50.39
C SER A 462 -31.29 35.93 51.71
N GLU A 463 -30.05 35.41 51.80
CA GLU A 463 -29.08 35.29 52.94
C GLU A 463 -29.50 35.36 54.44
N THR A 464 -28.90 34.51 55.29
CA THR A 464 -27.92 34.89 56.36
C THR A 464 -27.55 33.72 57.33
N GLY A 465 -26.43 33.83 58.05
CA GLY A 465 -26.25 33.30 59.43
C GLY A 465 -25.50 31.97 59.62
N ALA A 466 -24.44 31.95 60.44
CA ALA A 466 -23.52 30.81 60.60
C ALA A 466 -23.43 30.21 62.03
N ALA A 467 -22.85 28.99 62.09
CA ALA A 467 -21.96 28.41 63.13
C ALA A 467 -22.48 27.69 64.41
N GLY A 468 -22.06 26.41 64.57
CA GLY A 468 -21.76 25.69 65.83
C GLY A 468 -22.93 24.99 66.57
N GLY A 469 -22.77 23.87 67.29
CA GLY A 469 -21.64 22.92 67.45
C GLY A 469 -21.70 22.07 68.76
N LYS A 470 -21.04 20.89 68.82
CA LYS A 470 -20.90 19.90 69.96
C LYS A 470 -22.07 18.90 70.18
N SER A 471 -21.90 17.68 70.74
CA SER A 471 -20.73 16.78 70.96
C SER A 471 -21.12 15.34 71.42
N ASN A 472 -20.12 14.46 71.62
CA ASN A 472 -20.10 13.09 72.24
C ASN A 472 -20.34 11.93 71.23
N SER A 473 -19.52 10.87 71.05
CA SER A 473 -18.50 10.10 71.83
C SER A 473 -19.09 9.04 72.79
N THR A 474 -18.52 7.85 73.04
CA THR A 474 -17.15 7.23 72.89
C THR A 474 -17.25 5.74 72.44
N GLY A 475 -16.20 4.92 72.18
CA GLY A 475 -14.73 5.11 72.06
C GLY A 475 -13.86 3.98 72.70
N SER A 476 -12.58 3.88 72.29
CA SER A 476 -11.46 3.08 72.90
C SER A 476 -11.38 1.57 72.58
N THR A 477 -10.20 0.91 72.53
CA THR A 477 -8.74 1.26 72.59
C THR A 477 -7.95 0.12 71.88
N HIS A 478 -6.62 0.07 71.66
CA HIS A 478 -5.39 0.84 71.99
C HIS A 478 -4.42 0.70 70.77
N ALA A 479 -3.07 0.72 70.72
CA ALA A 479 -1.81 1.05 71.45
C ALA A 479 -0.65 0.88 70.40
N SER A 480 0.65 1.16 70.56
CA SER A 480 1.53 2.15 71.26
C SER A 480 2.98 1.83 70.77
N GLN A 481 4.05 2.66 70.84
CA GLN A 481 4.25 3.99 71.45
C GLN A 481 5.14 4.90 70.54
N THR A 482 6.36 5.31 70.96
CA THR A 482 7.12 6.45 70.37
C THR A 482 8.63 6.44 70.67
N SER A 483 9.48 6.99 69.79
CA SER A 483 10.73 7.74 70.12
C SER A 483 11.27 8.56 68.92
N HIS A 484 12.46 9.19 69.01
CA HIS A 484 12.79 10.44 68.30
C HIS A 484 14.13 10.48 67.50
N THR A 485 14.16 11.39 66.50
CA THR A 485 15.28 12.27 66.05
C THR A 485 16.61 11.74 65.44
N SER A 486 16.83 12.17 64.18
CA SER A 486 18.02 12.89 63.67
C SER A 486 19.31 12.19 63.16
N SER A 487 19.91 12.88 62.17
CA SER A 487 21.33 12.95 61.74
C SER A 487 22.01 11.82 60.92
N GLU A 488 22.67 12.31 59.85
CA GLU A 488 23.96 11.89 59.24
C GLU A 488 24.13 10.56 58.45
N GLN A 489 24.83 10.70 57.31
CA GLN A 489 25.61 9.69 56.57
C GLN A 489 27.04 9.63 57.18
N PRO A 490 27.86 8.54 57.07
CA PRO A 490 28.09 7.81 55.82
C PRO A 490 28.49 6.30 55.88
N HIS A 491 28.63 5.71 54.67
CA HIS A 491 29.50 4.60 54.23
C HIS A 491 29.84 3.36 55.11
N SER A 492 29.55 2.20 54.50
CA SER A 492 30.45 1.03 54.27
C SER A 492 30.51 -0.16 55.24
N THR A 493 30.41 -1.36 54.63
CA THR A 493 30.94 -2.72 54.93
C THR A 493 30.25 -3.64 53.89
N SER A 494 30.88 -4.47 53.04
CA SER A 494 31.86 -5.57 53.19
C SER A 494 31.31 -6.78 53.95
N SER A 495 31.48 -8.06 53.54
CA SER A 495 32.23 -8.66 52.40
C SER A 495 31.95 -10.20 52.32
N GLU A 496 32.76 -10.93 51.54
CA GLU A 496 33.10 -12.38 51.67
C GLU A 496 32.43 -13.44 50.74
N THR A 497 33.05 -13.58 49.56
CA THR A 497 33.55 -14.83 48.90
C THR A 497 33.97 -15.97 49.85
N PRO A 498 34.04 -17.28 49.42
CA PRO A 498 35.06 -17.80 48.47
C PRO A 498 34.64 -19.06 47.63
N GLN A 499 35.47 -19.86 46.89
CA GLN A 499 36.95 -19.96 46.83
C GLN A 499 37.62 -20.37 45.47
N SER A 500 37.69 -21.66 45.10
CA SER A 500 38.74 -22.31 44.26
C SER A 500 38.25 -23.66 43.65
N ALA A 501 38.94 -24.47 42.80
CA ALA A 501 40.34 -24.53 42.31
C ALA A 501 40.46 -25.26 40.92
N LYS A 502 41.67 -25.30 40.31
CA LYS A 502 42.05 -26.19 39.17
C LYS A 502 42.55 -27.57 39.66
N PRO A 503 42.60 -28.62 38.80
CA PRO A 503 43.92 -29.13 38.38
C PRO A 503 44.05 -29.82 36.99
N LYS A 504 45.27 -29.78 36.42
CA LYS A 504 45.91 -30.69 35.40
C LYS A 504 45.27 -30.85 34.00
N SER A 505 45.95 -30.91 32.84
CA SER A 505 47.36 -30.99 32.37
C SER A 505 48.01 -32.39 32.17
N GLU A 506 48.24 -32.77 30.90
CA GLU A 506 49.39 -33.52 30.30
C GLU A 506 49.03 -33.89 28.83
N ALA A 507 49.93 -34.00 27.83
CA ALA A 507 51.36 -33.67 27.74
C ALA A 507 51.82 -33.52 26.26
N SER A 508 53.03 -32.97 26.06
CA SER A 508 53.89 -33.07 24.85
C SER A 508 53.46 -32.30 23.58
N SER A 509 54.34 -31.57 22.87
CA SER A 509 55.65 -30.92 23.17
C SER A 509 56.05 -30.02 21.97
N ASP A 510 56.97 -29.05 22.03
CA ASP A 510 57.25 -28.06 23.09
C ASP A 510 57.95 -26.83 22.45
N LYS A 511 59.25 -26.93 22.10
CA LYS A 511 60.19 -25.80 21.86
C LYS A 511 61.36 -26.21 20.92
N LYS A 512 62.18 -25.34 20.30
CA LYS A 512 62.34 -23.86 20.25
C LYS A 512 63.10 -23.48 18.92
N PRO A 513 63.39 -22.18 18.63
CA PRO A 513 64.13 -21.70 17.43
C PRO A 513 65.63 -21.48 17.81
N PRO A 514 66.40 -20.49 17.29
CA PRO A 514 66.36 -19.71 16.03
C PRO A 514 67.71 -19.73 15.26
N GLN A 515 67.82 -19.08 14.08
CA GLN A 515 69.03 -18.29 13.73
C GLN A 515 68.90 -17.41 12.46
N LYS A 516 69.77 -16.39 12.43
CA LYS A 516 70.23 -15.49 11.35
C LYS A 516 71.71 -15.16 11.72
N PRO A 517 72.56 -14.63 10.83
CA PRO A 517 72.39 -14.35 9.39
C PRO A 517 73.58 -14.93 8.57
N ASP A 518 74.26 -14.08 7.78
CA ASP A 518 75.59 -14.20 7.13
C ASP A 518 75.62 -14.72 5.66
N GLU A 519 76.29 -14.04 4.69
CA GLU A 519 76.95 -12.71 4.74
C GLU A 519 77.18 -12.05 3.34
N VAL A 520 77.59 -10.76 3.37
CA VAL A 520 78.58 -10.11 2.46
C VAL A 520 78.20 -9.45 1.11
N LYS A 521 78.24 -8.10 1.13
CA LYS A 521 78.74 -7.11 0.12
C LYS A 521 77.96 -6.87 -1.22
N SER A 522 77.93 -5.66 -1.78
CA SER A 522 78.25 -4.30 -1.25
C SER A 522 77.91 -3.14 -2.22
N LYS A 523 77.80 -1.92 -1.65
CA LYS A 523 78.08 -0.56 -2.21
C LYS A 523 76.99 0.27 -2.93
N ASP A 524 76.83 1.46 -2.37
CA ASP A 524 76.81 2.83 -2.96
C ASP A 524 75.67 3.31 -3.90
N GLU A 525 74.82 4.17 -3.32
CA GLU A 525 74.34 5.51 -3.78
C GLU A 525 73.57 5.76 -5.10
N ALA A 526 72.76 6.84 -5.02
CA ALA A 526 72.14 7.66 -6.08
C ALA A 526 70.85 7.20 -6.79
N THR A 527 69.82 8.05 -6.64
CA THR A 527 68.62 8.20 -7.50
C THR A 527 68.89 9.17 -8.68
N PRO A 528 67.95 9.39 -9.62
CA PRO A 528 66.85 8.54 -10.12
C PRO A 528 66.85 8.42 -11.67
N LYS A 529 65.95 7.59 -12.24
CA LYS A 529 65.19 7.92 -13.47
C LYS A 529 64.07 6.92 -13.78
N ASP A 530 63.12 7.38 -14.58
CA ASP A 530 62.09 6.56 -15.23
C ASP A 530 62.68 5.60 -16.26
N ASP A 531 62.05 4.45 -16.45
CA ASP A 531 61.89 3.87 -17.78
C ASP A 531 60.62 3.00 -17.86
N LYS A 532 60.06 2.83 -19.07
CA LYS A 532 58.84 2.05 -19.29
C LYS A 532 59.18 0.61 -19.65
N GLU A 533 58.70 -0.36 -18.88
CA GLU A 533 58.75 -1.77 -19.28
C GLU A 533 57.35 -2.26 -19.70
N THR A 534 57.28 -2.98 -20.82
CA THR A 534 56.03 -3.30 -21.52
C THR A 534 55.65 -4.76 -21.31
N ILE A 535 54.43 -5.03 -20.86
CA ILE A 535 53.91 -6.39 -20.72
C ILE A 535 53.21 -6.80 -22.02
N GLU A 536 53.74 -7.81 -22.72
CA GLU A 536 53.07 -8.39 -23.89
C GLU A 536 51.83 -9.22 -23.48
N LEU A 537 50.73 -9.04 -24.22
CA LEU A 537 49.49 -9.81 -24.03
C LEU A 537 49.52 -11.14 -24.82
N PRO A 538 48.76 -12.17 -24.39
CA PRO A 538 48.71 -13.46 -25.08
C PRO A 538 48.21 -13.36 -26.53
N LYS A 539 48.79 -14.16 -27.42
CA LYS A 539 48.40 -14.22 -28.84
C LYS A 539 47.00 -14.84 -29.00
N GLY A 540 45.98 -13.96 -29.12
CA GLY A 540 44.59 -14.34 -29.40
C GLY A 540 43.65 -13.13 -29.44
N THR A 541 43.87 -12.14 -28.59
CA THR A 541 43.09 -10.89 -28.54
C THR A 541 43.68 -9.80 -29.42
N GLN A 542 42.93 -9.36 -30.44
CA GLN A 542 43.14 -8.07 -31.10
C GLN A 542 42.46 -6.97 -30.27
N PRO A 543 43.12 -5.83 -29.97
CA PRO A 543 42.44 -4.70 -29.35
C PRO A 543 41.52 -4.02 -30.36
N ILE A 544 40.22 -3.94 -30.06
CA ILE A 544 39.26 -3.17 -30.87
C ILE A 544 39.39 -1.70 -30.48
N THR A 545 40.36 -1.01 -31.10
CA THR A 545 40.36 0.46 -31.12
C THR A 545 39.28 0.92 -32.12
N PRO A 546 38.36 1.84 -31.75
CA PRO A 546 37.34 2.37 -32.67
C PRO A 546 37.98 3.35 -33.68
N GLY A 547 38.73 2.80 -34.64
CA GLY A 547 39.61 3.56 -35.52
C GLY A 547 39.90 2.89 -36.87
N ALA A 548 38.98 2.07 -37.38
CA ALA A 548 39.09 1.43 -38.68
C ALA A 548 37.82 1.67 -39.51
N ALA A 549 37.91 2.60 -40.47
CA ALA A 549 36.83 2.83 -41.43
C ALA A 549 36.76 1.68 -42.44
N HIS A 550 35.93 0.68 -42.15
CA HIS A 550 35.43 -0.22 -43.18
C HIS A 550 34.41 0.54 -44.03
N PRO A 551 34.63 0.72 -45.34
CA PRO A 551 33.57 1.24 -46.20
C PRO A 551 32.48 0.16 -46.31
N SER A 552 31.32 0.41 -45.72
CA SER A 552 30.15 -0.45 -45.95
C SER A 552 29.84 -0.46 -47.45
N LYS A 553 29.43 -1.62 -47.97
CA LYS A 553 28.78 -1.66 -49.28
C LYS A 553 27.34 -1.22 -49.05
N SER A 554 26.82 -0.36 -49.93
CA SER A 554 25.52 0.31 -49.83
C SER A 554 24.27 -0.60 -49.87
N GLY A 555 24.41 -1.88 -49.52
CA GLY A 555 23.34 -2.83 -49.24
C GLY A 555 23.33 -3.35 -47.80
N ASP A 556 24.43 -3.22 -47.03
CA ASP A 556 24.47 -3.57 -45.61
C ASP A 556 23.69 -2.54 -44.76
N ASP A 557 23.82 -1.25 -45.07
CA ASP A 557 23.17 -0.18 -44.30
C ASP A 557 21.64 -0.34 -44.34
N GLY A 558 21.09 -0.73 -45.50
CA GLY A 558 19.67 -1.05 -45.66
C GLY A 558 19.23 -2.33 -44.94
N ALA A 559 20.13 -3.32 -44.78
CA ALA A 559 19.85 -4.52 -44.00
C ALA A 559 19.84 -4.22 -42.48
N ALA A 560 20.76 -3.39 -42.00
CA ALA A 560 20.79 -2.90 -40.63
C ALA A 560 19.57 -2.02 -40.30
N GLN A 561 19.19 -1.10 -41.19
CA GLN A 561 17.97 -0.31 -41.09
C GLN A 561 16.71 -1.19 -41.03
N LYS A 562 16.60 -2.19 -41.90
CA LYS A 562 15.47 -3.13 -41.86
C LYS A 562 15.46 -3.93 -40.55
N LYS A 563 16.60 -4.47 -40.10
CA LYS A 563 16.68 -5.23 -38.84
C LYS A 563 16.27 -4.36 -37.63
N ALA A 564 16.78 -3.14 -37.52
CA ALA A 564 16.39 -2.22 -36.44
C ALA A 564 14.89 -1.89 -36.47
N ARG A 565 14.30 -1.71 -37.66
CA ARG A 565 12.86 -1.56 -37.82
C ARG A 565 12.09 -2.81 -37.42
N ASP A 566 12.44 -3.98 -37.98
CA ASP A 566 11.79 -5.27 -37.68
C ASP A 566 11.83 -5.58 -36.16
N GLN A 567 12.84 -5.08 -35.43
CA GLN A 567 12.91 -5.16 -33.95
C GLN A 567 12.04 -4.11 -33.24
N ASN A 568 12.05 -2.84 -33.65
CA ASN A 568 11.17 -1.81 -33.08
C ASN A 568 9.68 -2.15 -33.31
N ASP A 569 9.32 -2.67 -34.49
CA ASP A 569 7.97 -3.09 -34.86
C ASP A 569 7.49 -4.33 -34.05
N GLY A 570 8.39 -5.00 -33.33
CA GLY A 570 8.12 -6.08 -32.37
C GLY A 570 8.37 -5.72 -30.90
N THR A 571 8.54 -4.44 -30.57
CA THR A 571 8.72 -3.98 -29.18
C THR A 571 7.37 -3.81 -28.48
N GLU A 572 7.25 -4.34 -27.27
CA GLU A 572 6.10 -4.11 -26.38
C GLU A 572 6.06 -2.63 -25.91
N ALA A 573 4.92 -2.20 -25.39
CA ALA A 573 4.71 -0.85 -24.85
C ALA A 573 5.60 -0.57 -23.63
N ASP A 574 6.04 0.68 -23.50
CA ASP A 574 6.87 1.14 -22.39
C ASP A 574 6.06 1.23 -21.09
N SER A 575 6.47 0.47 -20.07
CA SER A 575 5.80 0.41 -18.77
C SER A 575 5.91 1.70 -17.95
N ASN A 576 6.79 2.64 -18.30
CA ASN A 576 6.95 3.90 -17.58
C ASN A 576 5.82 4.92 -17.86
N ASN A 577 5.03 4.71 -18.92
CA ASN A 577 3.76 5.42 -19.15
C ASN A 577 2.53 4.49 -18.98
N GLY A 578 2.70 3.32 -18.36
CA GLY A 578 1.63 2.34 -18.15
C GLY A 578 0.59 2.78 -17.11
N GLU A 579 -0.64 2.27 -17.22
CA GLU A 579 -1.65 2.42 -16.16
C GLU A 579 -1.23 1.60 -14.93
N GLN A 580 -0.77 2.27 -13.88
CA GLN A 580 -0.36 1.61 -12.63
C GLN A 580 -1.49 1.62 -11.59
N LYS A 581 -1.63 0.54 -10.81
CA LYS A 581 -2.55 0.39 -9.66
C LYS A 581 -1.89 -0.45 -8.57
N GLY A 582 -2.41 -0.42 -7.33
CA GLY A 582 -1.71 -1.03 -6.18
C GLY A 582 -0.39 -0.32 -5.86
N ASP A 583 0.62 -1.07 -5.43
CA ASP A 583 1.98 -0.57 -5.17
C ASP A 583 2.96 -1.14 -6.21
N PRO A 584 3.47 -0.28 -7.11
CA PRO A 584 2.75 -0.04 -8.35
C PRO A 584 2.83 -1.22 -9.32
N VAL A 585 1.68 -1.80 -9.65
CA VAL A 585 1.51 -2.85 -10.65
C VAL A 585 1.08 -2.22 -11.97
N ASP A 586 1.88 -2.42 -13.02
CA ASP A 586 1.51 -2.12 -14.40
C ASP A 586 0.35 -3.02 -14.85
N MET A 587 -0.81 -2.42 -15.12
CA MET A 587 -2.02 -3.15 -15.50
C MET A 587 -1.95 -3.77 -16.90
N ALA A 588 -1.02 -3.37 -17.76
CA ALA A 588 -0.85 -4.01 -19.07
C ALA A 588 -0.13 -5.37 -18.93
N THR A 589 1.05 -5.39 -18.28
CA THR A 589 1.86 -6.62 -18.17
C THR A 589 1.69 -7.38 -16.85
N GLY A 590 0.99 -6.82 -15.87
CA GLY A 590 0.80 -7.36 -14.52
C GLY A 590 2.05 -7.25 -13.63
N ALA A 591 3.05 -6.48 -14.04
CA ALA A 591 4.33 -6.39 -13.34
C ALA A 591 4.23 -5.47 -12.12
N VAL A 592 4.54 -5.97 -10.92
CA VAL A 592 5.09 -5.10 -9.86
C VAL A 592 6.31 -4.38 -10.42
N VAL A 593 6.25 -3.05 -10.37
CA VAL A 593 7.30 -2.09 -10.69
C VAL A 593 7.66 -1.36 -9.40
N GLU A 594 8.93 -1.02 -9.21
CA GLU A 594 9.39 -0.29 -8.03
C GLU A 594 10.53 0.64 -8.42
N GLN A 595 10.40 1.93 -8.09
CA GLN A 595 11.32 2.98 -8.50
C GLN A 595 11.63 3.91 -7.33
N ARG A 596 12.92 4.05 -6.99
CA ARG A 596 13.38 4.89 -5.87
C ARG A 596 14.54 5.78 -6.31
N THR A 597 14.57 7.01 -5.81
CA THR A 597 15.74 7.90 -5.93
C THR A 597 16.58 7.75 -4.67
N ASP A 598 17.76 7.14 -4.75
CA ASP A 598 18.61 6.91 -3.57
C ASP A 598 19.49 8.13 -3.26
N ILE A 599 20.06 8.80 -4.28
CA ILE A 599 20.88 10.01 -4.11
C ILE A 599 20.39 11.15 -5.02
N GLN A 600 20.54 12.39 -4.54
CA GLN A 600 20.36 13.62 -5.31
C GLN A 600 21.49 14.57 -4.93
N VAL A 601 22.25 15.08 -5.92
CA VAL A 601 23.36 16.00 -5.70
C VAL A 601 23.24 17.19 -6.64
N SER A 602 22.89 18.35 -6.07
CA SER A 602 22.81 19.62 -6.79
C SER A 602 24.17 20.02 -7.34
N SER A 603 24.23 20.32 -8.64
CA SER A 603 25.40 20.72 -9.44
C SER A 603 24.87 21.46 -10.68
N PRO A 604 25.69 22.23 -11.44
CA PRO A 604 25.24 22.93 -12.66
C PRO A 604 24.44 22.04 -13.62
N LEU A 605 24.93 20.82 -13.89
CA LEU A 605 24.09 19.68 -14.26
C LEU A 605 23.88 18.84 -12.98
N SER A 606 22.65 18.81 -12.46
CA SER A 606 22.34 18.11 -11.20
C SER A 606 22.21 16.61 -11.44
N LEU A 607 22.78 15.80 -10.53
CA LEU A 607 22.85 14.35 -10.66
C LEU A 607 21.95 13.65 -9.65
N SER A 608 21.13 12.72 -10.14
CA SER A 608 20.41 11.74 -9.32
C SER A 608 20.97 10.34 -9.53
N LEU A 609 20.85 9.46 -8.54
CA LEU A 609 20.87 8.02 -8.74
C LEU A 609 19.45 7.50 -8.49
N GLN A 610 18.84 7.00 -9.54
CA GLN A 610 17.55 6.34 -9.52
C GLN A 610 17.74 4.86 -9.84
N ARG A 611 16.99 4.00 -9.16
CA ARG A 611 16.95 2.56 -9.41
C ARG A 611 15.54 2.10 -9.70
N TYR A 612 15.45 1.09 -10.55
CA TYR A 612 14.20 0.53 -11.06
C TYR A 612 14.23 -0.99 -11.00
N TYR A 613 13.11 -1.58 -10.58
CA TYR A 613 12.86 -3.02 -10.53
C TYR A 613 11.58 -3.35 -11.31
N ARG A 614 11.56 -4.52 -11.96
CA ARG A 614 10.39 -5.09 -12.65
C ARG A 614 10.30 -6.59 -12.40
N SER A 615 9.12 -7.06 -12.04
CA SER A 615 8.86 -8.48 -11.71
C SER A 615 8.73 -9.42 -12.91
N THR A 616 8.40 -8.88 -14.10
CA THR A 616 8.31 -9.61 -15.37
C THR A 616 9.42 -9.21 -16.36
N GLY A 617 9.46 -9.85 -17.53
CA GLY A 617 10.35 -9.48 -18.64
C GLY A 617 11.78 -10.02 -18.52
N LYS A 618 12.68 -9.53 -19.40
CA LYS A 618 14.10 -9.90 -19.39
C LYS A 618 14.88 -8.98 -18.45
N ARG A 619 15.26 -9.50 -17.28
CA ARG A 619 16.15 -8.81 -16.34
C ARG A 619 17.62 -9.04 -16.72
N HIS A 620 18.37 -7.95 -16.85
CA HIS A 620 19.82 -7.92 -16.96
C HIS A 620 20.42 -7.31 -15.68
N PRO A 621 21.54 -7.84 -15.13
CA PRO A 621 22.18 -7.25 -13.95
C PRO A 621 22.61 -5.80 -14.18
N GLY A 622 22.37 -4.95 -13.19
CA GLY A 622 22.82 -3.55 -13.15
C GLY A 622 23.75 -3.26 -11.97
N LEU A 623 24.08 -1.99 -11.78
CA LEU A 623 25.02 -1.53 -10.74
C LEU A 623 24.52 -1.79 -9.31
N LEU A 624 23.22 -2.03 -9.12
CA LEU A 624 22.60 -2.36 -7.84
C LEU A 624 22.01 -3.79 -7.80
N GLY A 625 22.64 -4.72 -8.52
CA GLY A 625 22.38 -6.15 -8.40
C GLY A 625 21.69 -6.79 -9.60
N THR A 626 21.34 -8.07 -9.47
CA THR A 626 20.84 -8.91 -10.57
C THR A 626 19.41 -8.59 -11.04
N LEU A 627 18.65 -7.84 -10.24
CA LEU A 627 17.23 -7.51 -10.48
C LEU A 627 16.96 -6.01 -10.65
N TRP A 628 17.97 -5.15 -10.47
CA TRP A 628 17.82 -3.70 -10.45
C TRP A 628 18.68 -3.06 -11.53
N ARG A 629 18.12 -2.08 -12.22
CA ARG A 629 18.82 -1.20 -13.16
C ARG A 629 18.83 0.22 -12.61
N THR A 630 19.70 1.06 -13.17
CA THR A 630 19.86 2.45 -12.71
C THR A 630 20.02 3.41 -13.88
N ASN A 631 19.71 4.69 -13.64
CA ASN A 631 19.99 5.75 -14.61
C ASN A 631 21.50 5.97 -14.87
N TRP A 632 22.40 5.23 -14.18
CA TRP A 632 23.85 5.24 -14.39
C TRP A 632 24.36 4.03 -15.21
N ASP A 633 23.56 2.95 -15.34
CA ASP A 633 23.90 1.75 -16.14
C ASP A 633 23.10 1.61 -17.45
N ILE A 634 22.54 2.73 -17.93
CA ILE A 634 22.17 2.91 -19.34
C ILE A 634 23.35 2.51 -20.24
N SER A 635 23.09 1.69 -21.26
CA SER A 635 24.14 1.08 -22.09
C SER A 635 23.69 0.80 -23.52
N LEU A 636 24.65 0.68 -24.45
CA LEU A 636 24.43 0.30 -25.85
C LEU A 636 25.03 -1.08 -26.12
N THR A 637 24.21 -2.07 -26.49
CA THR A 637 24.69 -3.39 -26.95
C THR A 637 24.76 -3.42 -28.47
N LEU A 638 25.90 -3.80 -29.04
CA LEU A 638 26.13 -3.79 -30.49
C LEU A 638 26.02 -5.21 -31.09
N ASP A 639 25.07 -5.44 -31.99
CA ASP A 639 24.88 -6.73 -32.67
C ASP A 639 24.54 -6.55 -34.16
N ASN A 640 25.38 -7.13 -35.04
CA ASN A 640 25.14 -7.26 -36.50
C ASN A 640 24.51 -5.99 -37.13
N GLY A 641 25.20 -4.85 -37.01
CA GLY A 641 24.78 -3.57 -37.59
C GLY A 641 23.73 -2.78 -36.79
N VAL A 642 23.24 -3.31 -35.66
CA VAL A 642 22.26 -2.64 -34.78
C VAL A 642 22.90 -2.30 -33.44
N ALA A 643 22.59 -1.12 -32.92
CA ALA A 643 22.80 -0.75 -31.53
C ALA A 643 21.46 -0.82 -30.78
N THR A 644 21.39 -1.70 -29.78
CA THR A 644 20.28 -1.77 -28.84
C THR A 644 20.62 -0.92 -27.62
N LEU A 645 19.90 0.19 -27.45
CA LEU A 645 19.87 0.89 -26.18
C LEU A 645 19.16 0.01 -25.15
N THR A 646 19.65 -0.03 -23.92
CA THR A 646 18.84 -0.42 -22.77
C THR A 646 19.02 0.59 -21.65
N ASP A 647 17.95 1.30 -21.31
CA ASP A 647 17.97 2.38 -20.33
C ASP A 647 17.93 1.87 -18.88
N GLY A 648 17.81 2.79 -17.93
CA GLY A 648 17.78 2.48 -16.49
C GLY A 648 16.52 1.74 -16.00
N GLU A 649 15.55 1.47 -16.87
CA GLU A 649 14.22 0.92 -16.55
C GLU A 649 13.94 -0.40 -17.29
N PHE A 650 14.98 -0.98 -17.91
CA PHE A 650 14.96 -2.15 -18.81
C PHE A 650 14.31 -1.91 -20.18
N ASN A 651 13.85 -0.70 -20.52
CA ASN A 651 13.27 -0.42 -21.83
C ASN A 651 14.34 -0.47 -22.92
N GLN A 652 13.95 -0.88 -24.14
CA GLN A 652 14.86 -1.06 -25.27
C GLN A 652 14.44 -0.27 -26.51
N ALA A 653 15.43 0.37 -27.12
CA ALA A 653 15.27 1.10 -28.38
C ALA A 653 16.33 0.62 -29.39
N PHE A 654 15.90 0.29 -30.61
CA PHE A 654 16.76 -0.30 -31.63
C PHE A 654 17.12 0.73 -32.70
N PHE A 655 18.43 0.93 -32.90
CA PHE A 655 19.00 1.87 -33.86
C PHE A 655 19.87 1.11 -34.86
N ALA A 656 19.76 1.39 -36.15
CA ALA A 656 20.83 1.04 -37.09
C ALA A 656 22.11 1.79 -36.67
N LEU A 657 23.27 1.15 -36.68
CA LEU A 657 24.52 1.79 -36.28
C LEU A 657 24.88 2.93 -37.26
N PRO A 658 24.94 4.20 -36.81
CA PRO A 658 25.22 5.32 -37.71
C PRO A 658 26.70 5.34 -38.14
N ASN A 659 26.94 5.80 -39.37
CA ASN A 659 28.25 6.27 -39.79
C ASN A 659 28.56 7.64 -39.15
N GLU A 660 29.79 8.11 -39.31
CA GLU A 660 30.26 9.39 -38.77
C GLU A 660 29.39 10.56 -39.26
N GLY A 661 28.76 11.29 -38.33
CA GLY A 661 27.84 12.39 -38.62
C GLY A 661 26.40 12.00 -38.99
N GLU A 662 26.07 10.71 -39.12
CA GLU A 662 24.69 10.27 -39.41
C GLU A 662 23.80 10.26 -38.17
N ILE A 663 22.49 10.42 -38.39
CA ILE A 663 21.45 10.36 -37.34
C ILE A 663 20.61 9.09 -37.54
N SER A 664 20.66 8.20 -36.56
CA SER A 664 19.81 7.02 -36.45
C SER A 664 18.67 7.26 -35.46
N ARG A 665 17.53 6.62 -35.70
CA ARG A 665 16.26 6.81 -34.97
C ARG A 665 15.64 5.46 -34.61
N SER A 666 14.92 5.38 -33.50
CA SER A 666 13.99 4.29 -33.19
C SER A 666 12.56 4.77 -33.43
N SER A 667 11.72 3.92 -34.01
CA SER A 667 10.28 4.19 -34.19
C SER A 667 9.49 3.99 -32.89
N SER A 668 9.81 2.96 -32.10
CA SER A 668 9.19 2.71 -30.79
C SER A 668 9.61 3.74 -29.74
N ASN A 669 10.74 4.41 -29.95
CA ASN A 669 11.34 5.36 -29.01
C ASN A 669 11.84 6.64 -29.73
N PRO A 670 10.94 7.49 -30.26
CA PRO A 670 11.30 8.67 -31.03
C PRO A 670 11.87 9.82 -30.19
N GLN A 671 11.80 9.75 -28.85
CA GLN A 671 12.45 10.69 -27.93
C GLN A 671 14.00 10.61 -27.95
N TRP A 672 14.55 9.59 -28.62
CA TRP A 672 15.99 9.34 -28.72
C TRP A 672 16.54 9.48 -30.15
N ARG A 673 17.79 9.93 -30.26
CA ARG A 673 18.62 9.87 -31.49
C ARG A 673 19.96 9.26 -31.17
N LEU A 674 20.45 8.35 -32.01
CA LEU A 674 21.82 7.86 -31.94
C LEU A 674 22.64 8.46 -33.07
N THR A 675 23.77 9.09 -32.75
CA THR A 675 24.72 9.66 -33.71
C THR A 675 26.12 9.11 -33.46
N ARG A 676 27.00 9.18 -34.47
CA ARG A 676 28.44 8.97 -34.29
C ARG A 676 29.18 10.28 -34.44
N GLN A 677 30.04 10.60 -33.47
CA GLN A 677 30.79 11.84 -33.40
C GLN A 677 32.24 11.55 -32.97
N GLN A 678 33.21 11.83 -33.84
CA GLN A 678 34.63 11.54 -33.64
C GLN A 678 34.89 10.05 -33.30
N GLY A 679 34.10 9.15 -33.89
CA GLY A 679 34.10 7.71 -33.59
C GLY A 679 33.22 7.29 -32.40
N GLU A 680 33.04 8.14 -31.39
CA GLU A 680 32.16 7.89 -30.23
C GLU A 680 30.70 7.71 -30.66
N LEU A 681 29.93 6.91 -29.91
CA LEU A 681 28.47 6.90 -30.01
C LEU A 681 27.88 7.89 -29.02
N VAL A 682 27.09 8.84 -29.55
CA VAL A 682 26.43 9.90 -28.79
C VAL A 682 24.92 9.79 -28.98
N LEU A 683 24.23 9.47 -27.89
CA LEU A 683 22.78 9.38 -27.82
C LEU A 683 22.23 10.72 -27.31
N GLN A 684 21.29 11.34 -28.03
CA GLN A 684 20.63 12.58 -27.64
C GLN A 684 19.18 12.30 -27.24
N HIS A 685 18.76 12.84 -26.10
CA HIS A 685 17.37 12.88 -25.66
C HIS A 685 16.67 14.16 -26.16
N VAL A 686 15.36 14.08 -26.39
CA VAL A 686 14.50 15.25 -26.69
C VAL A 686 14.49 16.30 -25.57
N GLY A 687 14.87 15.93 -24.35
CA GLY A 687 15.10 16.87 -23.24
C GLY A 687 16.45 17.61 -23.26
N GLY A 688 17.17 17.62 -24.39
CA GLY A 688 18.43 18.35 -24.58
C GLY A 688 19.68 17.74 -23.92
N LEU A 689 19.56 16.61 -23.21
CA LEU A 689 20.70 15.87 -22.65
C LEU A 689 21.33 14.94 -23.69
N ARG A 690 22.66 14.81 -23.64
CA ARG A 690 23.46 13.92 -24.50
C ARG A 690 24.26 12.94 -23.64
N TYR A 691 24.26 11.68 -24.04
CA TYR A 691 24.86 10.55 -23.34
C TYR A 691 25.93 9.93 -24.24
N ARG A 692 27.13 9.67 -23.70
CA ARG A 692 28.29 9.16 -24.46
C ARG A 692 28.67 7.76 -24.01
N PHE A 693 29.09 6.94 -24.96
CA PHE A 693 29.41 5.53 -24.77
C PHE A 693 30.74 5.19 -25.44
N GLU A 694 31.67 4.61 -24.68
CA GLU A 694 33.04 4.29 -25.15
C GLU A 694 33.58 3.01 -24.49
N TYR A 695 33.52 2.91 -23.16
CA TYR A 695 34.06 1.76 -22.43
C TYR A 695 33.25 0.49 -22.72
N ALA A 696 33.91 -0.59 -23.15
CA ALA A 696 33.25 -1.81 -23.62
C ALA A 696 33.50 -3.04 -22.72
N LEU A 697 32.42 -3.73 -22.33
CA LEU A 697 32.45 -5.09 -21.81
C LEU A 697 31.99 -6.05 -22.92
N GLY A 698 32.94 -6.52 -23.75
CA GLY A 698 32.64 -7.30 -24.94
C GLY A 698 31.98 -6.44 -26.02
N LEU A 699 30.67 -6.63 -26.24
CA LEU A 699 29.86 -5.87 -27.21
C LEU A 699 28.91 -4.85 -26.56
N GLN A 700 28.92 -4.74 -25.23
CA GLN A 700 28.12 -3.76 -24.48
C GLN A 700 28.98 -2.55 -24.10
N LEU A 701 28.53 -1.35 -24.46
CA LEU A 701 29.18 -0.08 -24.12
C LEU A 701 28.50 0.57 -22.91
N CYS A 702 29.30 0.97 -21.93
CA CYS A 702 28.86 1.68 -20.73
C CYS A 702 28.81 3.21 -20.96
N LEU A 703 27.92 3.89 -20.23
CA LEU A 703 27.87 5.35 -20.13
C LEU A 703 29.20 5.91 -19.60
N THR A 704 29.83 6.84 -20.33
CA THR A 704 31.05 7.54 -19.90
C THR A 704 30.82 9.02 -19.57
N SER A 705 29.80 9.67 -20.15
CA SER A 705 29.37 11.00 -19.67
C SER A 705 27.94 11.36 -20.07
N ILE A 706 27.34 12.25 -19.28
CA ILE A 706 26.13 13.01 -19.62
C ILE A 706 26.54 14.47 -19.79
N ASP A 707 26.17 15.11 -20.89
CA ASP A 707 26.40 16.55 -21.13
C ASP A 707 25.13 17.27 -21.63
N ASP A 708 24.98 18.55 -21.24
CA ASP A 708 23.85 19.40 -21.63
C ASP A 708 24.22 20.40 -22.75
N ALA A 709 23.22 21.13 -23.25
CA ALA A 709 23.42 22.15 -24.29
C ALA A 709 24.31 23.33 -23.85
N ALA A 710 24.42 23.62 -22.55
CA ALA A 710 25.26 24.68 -22.00
C ALA A 710 26.74 24.25 -21.81
N GLY A 711 27.03 22.95 -21.96
CA GLY A 711 28.36 22.37 -21.79
C GLY A 711 28.67 21.90 -20.37
N ASN A 712 27.69 21.90 -19.47
CA ASN A 712 27.84 21.21 -18.18
C ASN A 712 27.93 19.71 -18.44
N ARG A 713 28.82 19.02 -17.71
CA ARG A 713 29.10 17.59 -17.91
C ARG A 713 29.22 16.86 -16.58
N VAL A 714 28.71 15.64 -16.54
CA VAL A 714 29.00 14.62 -15.52
C VAL A 714 29.75 13.48 -16.21
N THR A 715 30.86 13.00 -15.65
CA THR A 715 31.66 11.90 -16.25
C THR A 715 31.76 10.69 -15.33
N PHE A 716 31.76 9.50 -15.92
CA PHE A 716 31.76 8.21 -15.24
C PHE A 716 33.10 7.49 -15.51
N GLU A 717 33.97 7.43 -14.50
CA GLU A 717 35.30 6.79 -14.59
C GLU A 717 35.17 5.27 -14.33
N TRP A 718 35.27 4.47 -15.39
CA TRP A 718 35.31 3.00 -15.31
C TRP A 718 36.75 2.48 -15.27
N VAL A 719 37.01 1.50 -14.40
CA VAL A 719 38.31 0.83 -14.27
C VAL A 719 38.09 -0.68 -14.27
N LEU A 720 38.64 -1.37 -15.28
CA LEU A 720 38.53 -2.84 -15.45
C LEU A 720 37.09 -3.38 -15.42
N GLY A 721 36.10 -2.58 -15.82
CA GLY A 721 34.68 -2.92 -15.86
C GLY A 721 33.88 -2.48 -14.64
N GLU A 722 34.52 -1.93 -13.60
CA GLU A 722 33.82 -1.35 -12.44
C GLU A 722 33.79 0.18 -12.51
N LEU A 723 32.62 0.79 -12.25
CA LEU A 723 32.51 2.22 -12.03
C LEU A 723 33.24 2.58 -10.73
N ARG A 724 34.19 3.52 -10.77
CA ARG A 724 35.02 3.91 -9.62
C ARG A 724 34.85 5.37 -9.18
N TRP A 725 34.57 6.27 -10.11
CA TRP A 725 34.26 7.67 -9.79
C TRP A 725 33.17 8.22 -10.70
N VAL A 726 32.39 9.16 -10.16
CA VAL A 726 31.54 10.04 -10.96
C VAL A 726 31.95 11.48 -10.67
N ALA A 727 32.38 12.24 -11.68
CA ALA A 727 32.76 13.64 -11.53
C ALA A 727 31.57 14.55 -11.88
N LEU A 728 31.30 15.53 -11.01
CA LEU A 728 30.20 16.49 -11.14
C LEU A 728 30.67 17.76 -11.88
N SER A 729 29.73 18.54 -12.43
CA SER A 729 30.04 19.72 -13.25
C SER A 729 30.69 20.87 -12.48
N ASP A 730 30.69 20.84 -11.15
CA ASP A 730 31.42 21.77 -10.29
C ASP A 730 32.79 21.23 -9.81
N GLY A 731 33.22 20.09 -10.34
CA GLY A 731 34.50 19.44 -10.02
C GLY A 731 34.51 18.60 -8.75
N ARG A 732 33.42 18.54 -7.97
CA ARG A 732 33.29 17.54 -6.90
C ARG A 732 33.21 16.13 -7.50
N LEU A 733 33.55 15.14 -6.69
CA LEU A 733 33.61 13.74 -7.11
C LEU A 733 32.70 12.90 -6.22
N ILE A 734 32.13 11.81 -6.76
CA ILE A 734 31.55 10.72 -5.99
C ILE A 734 32.49 9.53 -6.13
N HIS A 735 33.08 9.07 -5.03
CA HIS A 735 33.79 7.80 -5.00
C HIS A 735 32.77 6.65 -4.99
N VAL A 736 32.95 5.72 -5.92
CA VAL A 736 32.14 4.50 -6.02
C VAL A 736 32.98 3.33 -5.54
N ILE A 737 32.49 2.67 -4.50
CA ILE A 737 33.03 1.40 -3.99
C ILE A 737 32.08 0.31 -4.45
N SER A 738 32.65 -0.70 -5.12
CA SER A 738 31.92 -1.83 -5.69
C SER A 738 32.60 -3.14 -5.28
N GLU A 739 31.78 -4.19 -5.17
CA GLU A 739 32.21 -5.57 -4.92
C GLU A 739 31.47 -6.49 -5.88
N HIS A 740 32.23 -7.29 -6.64
CA HIS A 740 31.69 -8.14 -7.71
C HIS A 740 30.79 -7.34 -8.69
N GLN A 741 31.29 -6.20 -9.19
CA GLN A 741 30.59 -5.27 -10.09
C GLN A 741 29.33 -4.56 -9.53
N LYS A 742 28.91 -4.85 -8.29
CA LYS A 742 27.76 -4.20 -7.62
C LYS A 742 28.25 -3.10 -6.68
N ILE A 743 27.61 -1.93 -6.69
CA ILE A 743 27.98 -0.80 -5.82
C ILE A 743 27.61 -1.14 -4.37
N THR A 744 28.56 -1.05 -3.44
CA THR A 744 28.35 -1.24 -1.99
C THR A 744 28.36 0.07 -1.22
N THR A 745 29.02 1.12 -1.70
CA THR A 745 29.03 2.45 -1.05
C THR A 745 29.31 3.58 -2.05
N LEU A 746 28.60 4.70 -1.88
CA LEU A 746 28.79 5.96 -2.59
C LEU A 746 29.19 7.07 -1.60
N THR A 747 30.31 7.74 -1.86
CA THR A 747 30.83 8.81 -1.00
C THR A 747 31.11 10.08 -1.79
N LEU A 748 30.45 11.18 -1.45
CA LEU A 748 30.77 12.51 -1.99
C LEU A 748 32.14 12.97 -1.47
N CYS A 749 32.94 13.53 -2.36
CA CYS A 749 34.32 13.94 -2.15
C CYS A 749 34.60 15.34 -2.73
N THR A 750 35.66 15.98 -2.23
CA THR A 750 36.26 17.18 -2.85
C THR A 750 36.91 16.82 -4.21
N PRO A 751 37.23 17.82 -5.06
CA PRO A 751 38.05 17.60 -6.26
C PRO A 751 39.40 16.91 -5.95
N GLN A 752 39.93 17.10 -4.73
CA GLN A 752 41.15 16.48 -4.23
C GLN A 752 40.92 15.07 -3.65
N ARG A 753 39.79 14.42 -3.98
CA ARG A 753 39.40 13.05 -3.55
C ARG A 753 39.32 12.87 -2.02
N GLN A 754 39.15 13.95 -1.25
CA GLN A 754 38.93 13.87 0.20
C GLN A 754 37.42 13.63 0.49
N PRO A 755 37.06 12.66 1.34
CA PRO A 755 35.66 12.35 1.61
C PRO A 755 34.96 13.48 2.40
N LEU A 756 33.72 13.77 2.00
CA LEU A 756 32.85 14.77 2.63
C LEU A 756 31.64 14.12 3.32
N LYS A 757 30.96 13.19 2.64
CA LYS A 757 29.72 12.56 3.12
C LYS A 757 29.46 11.24 2.39
N THR A 758 29.15 10.16 3.12
CA THR A 758 28.54 8.95 2.53
C THR A 758 27.12 9.28 2.07
N LEU A 759 26.82 9.08 0.79
CA LEU A 759 25.53 9.37 0.18
C LEU A 759 24.56 8.18 0.29
N ALA A 760 25.07 6.96 0.09
CA ALA A 760 24.34 5.71 0.23
C ALA A 760 25.31 4.54 0.48
N SER A 761 24.84 3.51 1.18
CA SER A 761 25.43 2.18 1.19
C SER A 761 24.37 1.09 0.93
N TYR A 762 24.84 -0.05 0.43
CA TYR A 762 24.00 -1.13 -0.11
C TYR A 762 24.49 -2.49 0.39
N THR A 763 23.57 -3.44 0.60
CA THR A 763 23.92 -4.84 0.90
C THR A 763 23.17 -5.82 -0.01
N TYR A 764 23.73 -7.01 -0.19
CA TYR A 764 23.26 -8.01 -1.14
C TYR A 764 23.23 -9.41 -0.52
N ASP A 765 22.43 -10.31 -1.10
CA ASP A 765 22.56 -11.74 -0.85
C ASP A 765 23.63 -12.39 -1.75
N ASP A 766 23.88 -13.69 -1.53
CA ASP A 766 24.86 -14.49 -2.31
C ASP A 766 24.49 -14.60 -3.80
N LEU A 767 23.22 -14.37 -4.17
CA LEU A 767 22.72 -14.36 -5.55
C LEU A 767 22.83 -12.98 -6.21
N GLY A 768 23.14 -11.93 -5.43
CA GLY A 768 23.28 -10.56 -5.89
C GLY A 768 21.98 -9.76 -5.92
N HIS A 769 20.93 -10.20 -5.22
CA HIS A 769 19.73 -9.41 -4.98
C HIS A 769 20.01 -8.32 -3.93
N LEU A 770 19.51 -7.10 -4.15
CA LEU A 770 19.69 -5.96 -3.24
C LEU A 770 18.84 -6.17 -1.97
N LEU A 771 19.47 -6.46 -0.83
CA LEU A 771 18.80 -6.69 0.45
C LEU A 771 18.48 -5.40 1.21
N SER A 772 19.37 -4.41 1.16
CA SER A 772 19.14 -3.13 1.86
C SER A 772 19.81 -1.94 1.19
N VAL A 773 19.18 -0.79 1.38
CA VAL A 773 19.66 0.54 1.02
C VAL A 773 19.67 1.40 2.29
N ARG A 774 20.79 2.10 2.53
CA ARG A 774 20.94 3.08 3.60
C ARG A 774 21.51 4.37 3.05
N ALA A 775 20.63 5.30 2.69
CA ALA A 775 20.97 6.63 2.20
C ALA A 775 20.48 7.71 3.19
N ASP A 776 20.28 8.93 2.69
CA ASP A 776 19.71 10.05 3.45
C ASP A 776 18.30 9.77 4.00
N GLU A 777 17.83 10.65 4.89
CA GLU A 777 16.48 10.59 5.50
C GLU A 777 15.38 10.40 4.44
N GLY A 778 14.41 9.51 4.75
CA GLY A 778 13.36 9.07 3.82
C GLY A 778 13.80 8.06 2.75
N ARG A 779 15.10 7.73 2.63
CA ARG A 779 15.64 6.84 1.58
C ARG A 779 16.39 5.63 2.17
N ASN A 780 15.73 4.93 3.09
CA ASN A 780 16.27 3.78 3.80
C ASN A 780 15.28 2.62 3.73
N PHE A 781 15.64 1.55 3.02
CA PHE A 781 14.73 0.45 2.66
C PHE A 781 15.41 -0.92 2.79
N ASP A 782 14.62 -1.93 3.11
CA ASP A 782 14.99 -3.34 3.16
C ASP A 782 14.06 -4.16 2.26
N TYR A 783 14.60 -5.22 1.65
CA TYR A 783 13.95 -5.97 0.58
C TYR A 783 14.07 -7.49 0.77
N ARG A 784 13.04 -8.24 0.37
CA ARG A 784 13.00 -9.72 0.38
C ARG A 784 12.47 -10.25 -0.95
N TYR A 785 13.07 -11.33 -1.45
CA TYR A 785 12.73 -11.91 -2.76
C TYR A 785 12.36 -13.40 -2.66
N SER A 786 11.68 -13.91 -3.68
CA SER A 786 11.51 -15.33 -3.93
C SER A 786 12.78 -15.93 -4.57
N PRO A 787 12.94 -17.27 -4.61
CA PRO A 787 14.04 -17.92 -5.32
C PRO A 787 14.14 -17.56 -6.82
N GLU A 788 13.02 -17.15 -7.43
CA GLU A 788 12.88 -16.72 -8.83
C GLU A 788 13.23 -15.22 -9.04
N GLY A 789 13.54 -14.50 -7.95
CA GLY A 789 13.84 -13.08 -7.98
C GLY A 789 12.61 -12.17 -8.05
N TRP A 790 11.44 -12.61 -7.58
CA TRP A 790 10.28 -11.74 -7.40
C TRP A 790 10.32 -11.03 -6.05
N LEU A 791 10.09 -9.72 -6.03
CA LEU A 791 10.06 -8.88 -4.84
C LEU A 791 8.86 -9.25 -3.96
N LEU A 792 9.07 -10.08 -2.94
CA LEU A 792 8.02 -10.53 -2.02
C LEU A 792 7.66 -9.46 -0.99
N ARG A 793 8.61 -8.59 -0.61
CA ARG A 793 8.41 -7.53 0.37
C ARG A 793 9.43 -6.41 0.25
N TRP A 794 8.99 -5.18 0.40
CA TRP A 794 9.85 -4.07 0.81
C TRP A 794 9.37 -3.46 2.13
N SER A 795 10.28 -2.85 2.88
CA SER A 795 9.98 -2.14 4.13
C SER A 795 10.93 -0.99 4.38
N ASP A 796 10.50 0.03 5.12
CA ASP A 796 11.33 1.17 5.53
C ASP A 796 11.68 1.15 7.03
N LEU A 797 12.42 2.17 7.49
CA LEU A 797 12.74 2.36 8.91
C LEU A 797 11.61 3.02 9.73
N GLY A 798 10.51 3.44 9.08
CA GLY A 798 9.30 3.96 9.70
C GLY A 798 8.33 2.86 10.18
N SER A 799 8.59 1.60 9.79
CA SER A 799 7.71 0.42 9.92
C SER A 799 6.65 0.29 8.81
N THR A 800 6.70 1.13 7.78
CA THR A 800 5.91 0.97 6.56
C THR A 800 6.46 -0.21 5.76
N TRP A 801 5.56 -1.02 5.18
CA TRP A 801 5.94 -2.14 4.32
C TRP A 801 4.82 -2.52 3.37
N VAL A 802 5.21 -3.13 2.25
CA VAL A 802 4.29 -3.77 1.29
C VAL A 802 4.82 -5.17 0.96
N GLU A 803 3.92 -6.13 0.85
CA GLU A 803 4.16 -7.49 0.35
C GLU A 803 3.35 -7.76 -0.92
N HIS A 804 3.90 -8.59 -1.81
CA HIS A 804 3.28 -8.97 -3.08
C HIS A 804 3.26 -10.49 -3.26
N ASP A 805 2.12 -11.05 -3.66
CA ASP A 805 1.99 -12.42 -4.15
C ASP A 805 2.04 -12.44 -5.69
N TYR A 806 2.54 -13.53 -6.28
CA TYR A 806 2.79 -13.62 -7.72
C TYR A 806 2.21 -14.87 -8.39
N ASP A 807 1.80 -14.75 -9.65
CA ASP A 807 1.50 -15.87 -10.54
C ASP A 807 2.78 -16.52 -11.09
N LYS A 808 2.64 -17.65 -11.80
CA LYS A 808 3.78 -18.39 -12.36
C LYS A 808 4.53 -17.67 -13.48
N LYS A 809 4.06 -16.52 -13.95
CA LYS A 809 4.73 -15.62 -14.91
C LYS A 809 5.43 -14.45 -14.22
N GLY A 810 5.26 -14.29 -12.90
CA GLY A 810 5.77 -13.14 -12.15
C GLY A 810 4.87 -11.92 -12.18
N ARG A 811 3.57 -12.09 -12.45
CA ARG A 811 2.57 -11.02 -12.34
C ARG A 811 2.02 -10.94 -10.92
N ALA A 812 1.77 -9.73 -10.43
CA ALA A 812 1.13 -9.54 -9.12
C ALA A 812 -0.26 -10.20 -9.09
N ILE A 813 -0.57 -10.97 -8.06
CA ILE A 813 -1.94 -11.45 -7.76
C ILE A 813 -2.53 -10.59 -6.64
N ARG A 814 -1.74 -10.22 -5.63
CA ARG A 814 -2.23 -9.55 -4.43
C ARG A 814 -1.16 -8.68 -3.78
N ASP A 815 -1.56 -7.48 -3.34
CA ASP A 815 -0.75 -6.61 -2.48
C ASP A 815 -1.26 -6.67 -1.03
N ARG A 816 -0.37 -6.47 -0.05
CA ARG A 816 -0.67 -6.28 1.38
C ARG A 816 0.20 -5.18 1.96
N THR A 817 -0.32 -4.32 2.84
CA THR A 817 0.46 -3.26 3.48
C THR A 817 0.53 -3.39 5.01
N SER A 818 1.40 -2.58 5.63
CA SER A 818 1.75 -2.61 7.06
C SER A 818 0.61 -2.51 8.07
N GLU A 819 -0.53 -1.96 7.68
CA GLU A 819 -1.70 -1.82 8.56
C GLU A 819 -2.97 -2.43 7.93
N GLY A 820 -2.84 -3.28 6.91
CA GLY A 820 -3.95 -3.98 6.25
C GLY A 820 -4.75 -3.14 5.24
N TYR A 821 -4.50 -1.83 5.13
CA TYR A 821 -5.09 -0.97 4.10
C TYR A 821 -4.50 -1.24 2.71
N TRP A 822 -5.17 -0.73 1.68
CA TRP A 822 -4.76 -0.89 0.27
C TRP A 822 -4.51 -2.35 -0.19
N PRO A 823 -5.29 -3.38 0.21
CA PRO A 823 -5.13 -4.71 -0.36
C PRO A 823 -5.59 -4.69 -1.82
N GLY A 824 -4.63 -4.68 -2.74
CA GLY A 824 -4.88 -4.89 -4.16
C GLY A 824 -5.12 -6.37 -4.45
N HIS A 825 -6.03 -6.68 -5.37
CA HIS A 825 -6.16 -8.02 -5.96
C HIS A 825 -6.29 -7.89 -7.48
N PHE A 826 -5.58 -8.76 -8.20
CA PHE A 826 -5.35 -8.64 -9.64
C PHE A 826 -5.71 -9.94 -10.36
N GLU A 827 -6.47 -9.83 -11.44
CA GLU A 827 -6.84 -10.97 -12.29
C GLU A 827 -6.46 -10.69 -13.75
N TYR A 828 -6.06 -11.73 -14.48
CA TYR A 828 -5.63 -11.61 -15.88
C TYR A 828 -6.29 -12.68 -16.73
N ASP A 829 -6.99 -12.25 -17.77
CA ASP A 829 -7.50 -13.08 -18.85
C ASP A 829 -6.53 -12.98 -20.04
N ASP A 830 -5.71 -14.01 -20.20
CA ASP A 830 -4.73 -14.12 -21.28
C ASP A 830 -5.37 -14.46 -22.64
N ASP A 831 -6.63 -14.95 -22.68
CA ASP A 831 -7.34 -15.28 -23.92
C ASP A 831 -8.06 -14.05 -24.51
N THR A 832 -8.54 -13.13 -23.66
CA THR A 832 -9.17 -11.86 -24.10
C THR A 832 -8.24 -10.64 -24.02
N LEU A 833 -7.00 -10.82 -23.55
CA LEU A 833 -6.03 -9.75 -23.29
C LEU A 833 -6.55 -8.68 -22.32
N THR A 834 -7.31 -9.12 -21.31
CA THR A 834 -7.93 -8.25 -20.28
C THR A 834 -7.21 -8.42 -18.94
N SER A 835 -7.04 -7.33 -18.19
CA SER A 835 -6.66 -7.36 -16.77
C SER A 835 -7.70 -6.65 -15.91
N HIS A 836 -7.79 -7.08 -14.65
CA HIS A 836 -8.70 -6.51 -13.65
C HIS A 836 -7.92 -6.11 -12.39
N TYR A 837 -8.22 -4.93 -11.87
CA TYR A 837 -7.77 -4.49 -10.54
C TYR A 837 -8.98 -4.33 -9.63
N HIS A 838 -9.01 -5.16 -8.59
CA HIS A 838 -10.00 -5.15 -7.53
C HIS A 838 -9.42 -4.29 -6.40
N SER A 839 -10.00 -3.12 -6.20
CA SER A 839 -9.47 -2.16 -5.22
C SER A 839 -9.81 -2.57 -3.79
N GLY A 840 -8.89 -2.33 -2.85
CA GLY A 840 -9.15 -2.47 -1.42
C GLY A 840 -10.26 -1.55 -0.88
N PHE A 841 -10.67 -0.52 -1.64
CA PHE A 841 -11.83 0.33 -1.34
C PHE A 841 -13.15 -0.20 -1.94
N GLY A 842 -13.09 -1.35 -2.63
CA GLY A 842 -14.17 -1.89 -3.44
C GLY A 842 -14.20 -1.32 -4.86
N GLY A 843 -14.92 -2.02 -5.74
CA GLY A 843 -14.95 -1.71 -7.17
C GLY A 843 -13.85 -2.42 -7.96
N VAL A 844 -14.12 -2.63 -9.25
CA VAL A 844 -13.22 -3.31 -10.18
C VAL A 844 -12.95 -2.40 -11.37
N PHE A 845 -11.67 -2.15 -11.64
CA PHE A 845 -11.22 -1.54 -12.89
C PHE A 845 -10.90 -2.66 -13.88
N SER A 846 -11.16 -2.48 -15.17
CA SER A 846 -10.74 -3.43 -16.21
C SER A 846 -10.02 -2.74 -17.36
N TYR A 847 -8.92 -3.34 -17.83
CA TYR A 847 -8.10 -2.83 -18.92
C TYR A 847 -8.04 -3.89 -20.02
N VAL A 848 -8.36 -3.52 -21.26
CA VAL A 848 -8.14 -4.37 -22.44
C VAL A 848 -6.96 -3.79 -23.21
N ARG A 849 -6.04 -4.64 -23.65
CA ARG A 849 -4.82 -4.26 -24.37
C ARG A 849 -4.63 -5.04 -25.67
N ASP A 850 -3.74 -4.55 -26.54
CA ASP A 850 -3.30 -5.27 -27.74
C ASP A 850 -2.20 -6.31 -27.43
N GLU A 851 -1.72 -6.99 -28.48
CA GLU A 851 -0.60 -7.95 -28.42
C GLU A 851 0.76 -7.29 -28.10
N ARG A 852 0.88 -5.96 -28.22
CA ARG A 852 2.06 -5.17 -27.85
C ARG A 852 1.94 -4.59 -26.44
N ASN A 853 0.89 -4.88 -25.68
CA ASN A 853 0.60 -4.30 -24.36
C ASN A 853 0.21 -2.81 -24.36
N ASN A 854 -0.16 -2.21 -25.50
CA ASN A 854 -0.85 -0.91 -25.51
C ASN A 854 -2.27 -1.09 -24.99
N ILE A 855 -2.69 -0.31 -23.99
CA ILE A 855 -4.06 -0.37 -23.44
C ILE A 855 -5.03 0.31 -24.41
N LEU A 856 -6.04 -0.42 -24.89
CA LEU A 856 -7.05 0.04 -25.85
C LEU A 856 -8.34 0.54 -25.18
N LEU A 857 -8.68 -0.02 -24.01
CA LEU A 857 -9.88 0.33 -23.24
C LEU A 857 -9.56 0.30 -21.75
N LYS A 858 -9.96 1.36 -21.04
CA LYS A 858 -10.04 1.41 -19.57
C LYS A 858 -11.52 1.44 -19.19
N ARG A 859 -11.92 0.70 -18.14
CA ARG A 859 -13.26 0.81 -17.53
C ARG A 859 -13.14 1.04 -16.04
N THR A 860 -13.89 2.02 -15.52
CA THR A 860 -13.97 2.36 -14.10
C THR A 860 -15.10 1.61 -13.38
N PRO A 861 -15.09 1.50 -12.03
CA PRO A 861 -16.07 0.70 -11.28
C PRO A 861 -17.54 1.15 -11.38
N ASP A 862 -17.79 2.37 -11.82
CA ASP A 862 -19.11 2.95 -12.11
C ASP A 862 -19.64 2.60 -13.52
N GLY A 863 -18.79 2.00 -14.37
CA GLY A 863 -19.10 1.66 -15.76
C GLY A 863 -18.66 2.69 -16.79
N GLY A 864 -17.96 3.76 -16.39
CA GLY A 864 -17.32 4.69 -17.33
C GLY A 864 -16.26 3.98 -18.18
N GLU A 865 -16.18 4.29 -19.48
CA GLU A 865 -15.25 3.69 -20.43
C GLU A 865 -14.39 4.76 -21.11
N THR A 866 -13.06 4.58 -21.11
CA THR A 866 -12.12 5.42 -21.87
C THR A 866 -11.43 4.57 -22.93
N GLN A 867 -11.62 4.92 -24.19
CA GLN A 867 -11.01 4.24 -25.33
C GLN A 867 -9.73 4.96 -25.75
N LEU A 868 -8.69 4.21 -26.13
CA LEU A 868 -7.38 4.75 -26.54
C LEU A 868 -6.98 4.21 -27.92
N GLU A 869 -6.53 5.09 -28.80
CA GLU A 869 -6.03 4.78 -30.13
C GLU A 869 -4.52 5.00 -30.21
N TRP A 870 -3.80 3.99 -30.71
CA TRP A 870 -2.33 3.97 -30.76
C TRP A 870 -1.81 3.77 -32.18
N ALA A 871 -0.70 4.42 -32.52
CA ALA A 871 0.08 4.18 -33.73
C ALA A 871 1.57 4.16 -33.36
N ASP A 872 2.31 3.14 -33.81
CA ASP A 872 3.74 2.94 -33.50
C ASP A 872 4.08 3.09 -32.00
N ASN A 873 3.21 2.55 -31.14
CA ASN A 873 3.23 2.62 -29.66
C ASN A 873 3.16 4.06 -29.10
N GLN A 874 2.65 5.02 -29.88
CA GLN A 874 2.29 6.37 -29.41
C GLN A 874 0.77 6.57 -29.37
N LEU A 875 0.27 7.23 -28.32
CA LEU A 875 -1.14 7.62 -28.23
C LEU A 875 -1.44 8.73 -29.25
N VAL A 876 -2.40 8.46 -30.15
CA VAL A 876 -2.86 9.37 -31.22
C VAL A 876 -4.28 9.88 -31.00
N ALA A 877 -5.10 9.20 -30.19
CA ALA A 877 -6.35 9.75 -29.67
C ALA A 877 -6.82 9.03 -28.40
N GLU A 878 -7.65 9.71 -27.62
CA GLU A 878 -8.44 9.12 -26.55
C GLU A 878 -9.92 9.54 -26.68
N THR A 879 -10.85 8.70 -26.24
CA THR A 879 -12.28 9.02 -26.16
C THR A 879 -12.78 8.81 -24.74
N ASP A 880 -13.38 9.84 -24.15
CA ASP A 880 -13.87 9.87 -22.78
C ASP A 880 -15.21 9.10 -22.59
N PRO A 881 -15.66 8.86 -21.34
CA PRO A 881 -16.92 8.15 -21.06
C PRO A 881 -18.21 8.86 -21.51
N LEU A 882 -18.14 10.11 -21.97
CA LEU A 882 -19.24 10.86 -22.56
C LEU A 882 -19.23 10.81 -24.10
N GLY A 883 -18.20 10.18 -24.69
CA GLY A 883 -17.98 10.10 -26.14
C GLY A 883 -17.18 11.27 -26.71
N GLY A 884 -16.58 12.11 -25.87
CA GLY A 884 -15.70 13.20 -26.30
C GLY A 884 -14.34 12.66 -26.73
N ARG A 885 -13.95 12.88 -27.99
CA ARG A 885 -12.67 12.39 -28.54
C ARG A 885 -11.63 13.50 -28.65
N THR A 886 -10.52 13.33 -27.93
CA THR A 886 -9.31 14.17 -28.04
C THR A 886 -8.32 13.49 -28.98
N ALA A 887 -7.66 14.25 -29.86
CA ALA A 887 -6.68 13.73 -30.83
C ALA A 887 -5.33 14.43 -30.71
N TYR A 888 -4.24 13.71 -31.04
CA TYR A 888 -2.86 14.19 -30.92
C TYR A 888 -2.11 14.01 -32.24
N GLN A 889 -1.54 15.10 -32.77
CA GLN A 889 -0.52 15.03 -33.83
C GLN A 889 0.87 15.20 -33.21
N ARG A 890 1.87 14.48 -33.73
CA ARG A 890 3.24 14.46 -33.19
C ARG A 890 4.29 14.67 -34.28
N ASN A 891 5.43 15.27 -33.93
CA ASN A 891 6.60 15.39 -34.81
C ASN A 891 7.51 14.14 -34.74
N ASP A 892 8.57 14.09 -35.56
CA ASP A 892 9.59 13.03 -35.57
C ASP A 892 10.19 12.69 -34.18
N TRP A 893 10.14 13.61 -33.20
CA TRP A 893 10.62 13.40 -31.83
C TRP A 893 9.56 12.86 -30.87
N GLY A 894 8.32 12.65 -31.33
CA GLY A 894 7.19 12.22 -30.51
C GLY A 894 6.51 13.34 -29.72
N LEU A 895 6.99 14.59 -29.84
CA LEU A 895 6.40 15.76 -29.18
C LEU A 895 5.07 16.13 -29.85
N VAL A 896 4.08 16.48 -29.04
CA VAL A 896 2.72 16.83 -29.51
C VAL A 896 2.75 18.20 -30.18
N THR A 897 2.54 18.25 -31.50
CA THR A 897 2.46 19.49 -32.28
C THR A 897 1.04 20.04 -32.38
N GLU A 898 0.03 19.20 -32.19
CA GLU A 898 -1.37 19.61 -32.14
C GLU A 898 -2.18 18.74 -31.18
N VAL A 899 -3.07 19.36 -30.41
CA VAL A 899 -4.15 18.69 -29.67
C VAL A 899 -5.48 19.18 -30.23
N THR A 900 -6.30 18.28 -30.77
CA THR A 900 -7.69 18.56 -31.15
C THR A 900 -8.62 18.13 -30.01
N LEU A 901 -9.45 19.04 -29.50
CA LEU A 901 -10.43 18.77 -28.44
C LEU A 901 -11.76 18.24 -29.00
N PRO A 902 -12.65 17.65 -28.15
CA PRO A 902 -13.93 17.08 -28.59
C PRO A 902 -14.91 18.03 -29.28
N ASP A 903 -14.78 19.34 -29.08
CA ASP A 903 -15.59 20.38 -29.75
C ASP A 903 -14.98 20.87 -31.07
N GLY A 904 -13.79 20.37 -31.43
CA GLY A 904 -13.03 20.77 -32.62
C GLY A 904 -12.04 21.92 -32.39
N ALA A 905 -11.90 22.43 -31.16
CA ALA A 905 -10.88 23.42 -30.82
C ALA A 905 -9.46 22.80 -30.92
N THR A 906 -8.48 23.53 -31.46
CA THR A 906 -7.09 23.05 -31.60
C THR A 906 -6.09 23.88 -30.81
N HIS A 907 -5.22 23.22 -30.07
CA HIS A 907 -4.01 23.80 -29.51
C HIS A 907 -2.82 23.40 -30.38
N HIS A 908 -1.93 24.33 -30.74
CA HIS A 908 -0.74 24.03 -31.53
C HIS A 908 0.55 24.35 -30.76
N TYR A 909 1.60 23.58 -31.02
CA TYR A 909 2.89 23.68 -30.33
C TYR A 909 4.04 23.63 -31.34
N ALA A 910 4.89 24.65 -31.33
CA ALA A 910 6.10 24.72 -32.15
C ALA A 910 7.34 24.44 -31.31
N TYR A 911 8.27 23.65 -31.83
CA TYR A 911 9.50 23.25 -31.13
C TYR A 911 10.74 23.53 -31.99
N ASP A 912 11.90 23.69 -31.34
CA ASP A 912 13.20 23.75 -31.99
C ASP A 912 13.77 22.33 -32.26
N ASP A 913 14.91 22.26 -32.96
CA ASP A 913 15.61 21.00 -33.25
C ASP A 913 16.10 20.25 -31.99
N ASN A 914 16.13 20.92 -30.83
CA ASN A 914 16.50 20.35 -29.53
C ASN A 914 15.30 19.94 -28.67
N GLY A 915 14.06 20.08 -29.18
CA GLY A 915 12.82 19.74 -28.47
C GLY A 915 12.30 20.82 -27.51
N GLN A 916 12.86 22.02 -27.52
CA GLN A 916 12.42 23.15 -26.68
C GLN A 916 11.19 23.82 -27.30
N LEU A 917 10.19 24.14 -26.49
CA LEU A 917 8.97 24.83 -26.93
C LEU A 917 9.32 26.27 -27.34
N LEU A 918 9.06 26.61 -28.61
CA LEU A 918 9.27 27.95 -29.18
C LEU A 918 8.00 28.81 -29.08
N ALA A 919 6.85 28.22 -29.34
CA ALA A 919 5.55 28.89 -29.32
C ALA A 919 4.43 27.89 -28.97
N TYR A 920 3.38 28.40 -28.35
CA TYR A 920 2.12 27.70 -28.10
C TYR A 920 1.00 28.60 -28.64
N ILE A 921 0.09 28.04 -29.43
CA ILE A 921 -1.04 28.79 -30.01
C ILE A 921 -2.33 28.21 -29.44
N ASP A 922 -3.16 29.07 -28.83
CA ASP A 922 -4.46 28.70 -28.29
C ASP A 922 -5.54 28.55 -29.39
N PRO A 923 -6.71 27.96 -29.09
CA PRO A 923 -7.78 27.77 -30.08
C PRO A 923 -8.45 29.07 -30.60
N LEU A 924 -8.06 30.24 -30.09
CA LEU A 924 -8.49 31.55 -30.57
C LEU A 924 -7.44 32.20 -31.50
N GLY A 925 -6.26 31.59 -31.64
CA GLY A 925 -5.14 32.09 -32.42
C GLY A 925 -4.21 33.03 -31.66
N SER A 926 -4.21 32.99 -30.32
CA SER A 926 -3.26 33.74 -29.48
C SER A 926 -1.95 32.97 -29.34
N GLU A 927 -0.82 33.67 -29.48
CA GLU A 927 0.57 33.20 -29.29
C GLU A 927 1.23 33.89 -28.08
#